data_AF-A0A661A139-F1
#
_entry.id   AF-A0A661A139-F1
#
_cell.length_a   1.000
_cell.length_b   1.000
_cell.length_c   1.000
_cell.angle_alpha   90.00
_cell.angle_beta   90.00
_cell.angle_gamma   90.00
#
_symmetry.space_group_name_H-M   'P 1'
#
loop_
_entity.id
_entity.type
_entity.pdbx_description
1 polymer ?
#
loop_
_entity_poly.entity_id
_entity_poly.type
_entity_poly.pdbx_seq_one_letter_code
_entity_poly.pdbx_strand_id
1 'polypeptide(L)'
;MLRLLMSAVLCFTTTFCTAALAKPGATPDPPTMTQPEPGFPGSLLISSGTATGLAARETTGPDTFVLYGGPDHPTEGKFQLADGTTADWGGGNLLPGGYGGDPGAWSPVDITHERVYWHRDTYNAENLNSNGTGNHAMWCGLPAGDRDVAGWVNPQGYGNNWSDALIYVSDPVANESVGQTVSLDFFLNYDTEIGYDFVRVEYLRNEIWVEVASVTNTNHDGGGTFAAPGVRFSDIQTAPIEFLGNDYGYGGLVSGGIIVRIVFESDGAWSDEDGLFVSVAGAAQVDDITISHSEGFFFEDFEGAAPYVWRPDQQPFFGDFADVYSKFTDIDPCRENGSPVMGFLDYNQIVRNGPGASGAIRTGGEPYPGVAYGIPGSWATNHSGGLDNFALIDNLVMSPEIAVDLPGTDDDDPAITGFLFRFDVWEDQGVTGNGDGEILYAWTVSAAMPGEDYSAWASDNFVHGWGADGQWRSREFDLSGLVPPGADRLRIMLRVIDSCQFSFGCNPKSAPAPIFDNVAIYKYRLPGPVLSMRAWDQAQDAFPLNGSIDTSTGANRDALDVPFSMARDINNQLMANVPGDSIVFEATPIIGASAITDLRMFWALQTNPLFEDALRSAPARTVDENVVAGAAGTIWTGEVVADSVRSSAGVAIQDLFFADLPDIDFMYPGDVLHYYFEATDSDGRVSTLPYDTSSFGVFGPASTFDRQFMVRALPTLTDAAGAQPSLLVINEARLDDDDVAITASLRQLGYGEGIDYDTYRVRVPGSRVGNGIGSAGAHGANAAQLGGYEHIIYLAGDANYGLLSDGSNQFDKGDDITTLENWHALGGARNVAYLGDYIATYHQEKYAATAAYLANTMGVGWISEDVSAAIGGQTAPIVTANPTFAPDLATSLVTYAGCDQLRQLDQIQPLAGASAGHYFTSAGGIAITDPSAGVASVANSTASGVEITFPFSLSAIRSVATRSSGLGARTDLIAEILAFFNAAPGQGVPVPAPGLHRIELSAAPNPFNPTTTVSFTARPGSTGWVKVFNLRGELVRTLHNGVFQVQEFAWDGVDNHGASVASGVYIVQAQAGGKTHGAKLALVK
;
A
#
# COMPACT_ATOMS: atom_id res chain seq x y z
N MET A 1 9.31 7.97 22.18
CA MET A 1 8.91 6.74 21.44
C MET A 1 7.64 6.05 21.94
N LEU A 2 7.34 5.95 23.25
CA LEU A 2 6.29 5.04 23.74
C LEU A 2 4.83 5.56 23.69
N ARG A 3 4.21 5.69 22.50
CA ARG A 3 2.77 6.03 22.34
C ARG A 3 2.01 5.37 21.17
N LEU A 4 2.63 4.50 20.38
CA LEU A 4 2.13 4.14 19.03
C LEU A 4 1.26 2.86 18.92
N LEU A 5 1.14 2.03 19.97
CA LEU A 5 0.91 0.58 19.81
C LEU A 5 -0.31 0.05 20.58
N MET A 6 -1.54 0.43 20.19
CA MET A 6 -2.75 -0.13 20.83
C MET A 6 -4.04 -0.08 19.98
N SER A 7 -4.13 -0.91 18.92
CA SER A 7 -5.39 -1.15 18.17
C SER A 7 -5.54 -2.51 17.44
N ALA A 8 -4.46 -3.21 17.05
CA ALA A 8 -4.53 -4.14 15.90
C ALA A 8 -4.71 -5.66 16.20
N VAL A 9 -4.61 -6.13 17.44
CA VAL A 9 -4.40 -7.58 17.72
C VAL A 9 -5.69 -8.32 18.12
N LEU A 10 -6.17 -9.24 17.27
CA LEU A 10 -6.71 -10.59 17.57
C LEU A 10 -7.35 -11.24 16.31
N CYS A 11 -6.90 -12.44 15.84
CA CYS A 11 -7.73 -13.62 15.41
C CYS A 11 -7.03 -14.72 14.54
N PHE A 12 -6.81 -15.90 15.15
CA PHE A 12 -7.12 -17.29 14.68
C PHE A 12 -6.34 -18.14 13.61
N THR A 13 -6.05 -19.36 14.08
CA THR A 13 -5.48 -20.62 13.53
C THR A 13 -6.50 -21.53 12.78
N THR A 14 -6.24 -22.59 11.97
CA THR A 14 -5.10 -23.33 11.33
C THR A 14 -5.71 -24.48 10.48
N THR A 15 -5.18 -25.13 9.42
CA THR A 15 -4.09 -25.01 8.40
C THR A 15 -4.17 -26.33 7.55
N PHE A 16 -3.70 -26.43 6.28
CA PHE A 16 -2.92 -27.60 5.72
C PHE A 16 -2.79 -27.73 4.15
N CYS A 17 -1.59 -27.43 3.65
CA CYS A 17 -0.74 -28.22 2.71
C CYS A 17 -1.20 -28.89 1.37
N THR A 18 -0.54 -28.43 0.29
CA THR A 18 0.29 -29.20 -0.72
C THR A 18 -0.27 -29.78 -2.06
N ALA A 19 -0.03 -29.00 -3.14
CA ALA A 19 0.94 -29.26 -4.23
C ALA A 19 0.64 -30.12 -5.51
N ALA A 20 0.34 -29.40 -6.61
CA ALA A 20 1.11 -29.30 -7.88
C ALA A 20 1.23 -30.45 -8.93
N LEU A 21 0.93 -30.16 -10.22
CA LEU A 21 1.93 -29.94 -11.31
C LEU A 21 1.39 -29.82 -12.78
N ALA A 22 1.82 -28.75 -13.48
CA ALA A 22 2.18 -28.63 -14.92
C ALA A 22 1.13 -28.55 -16.07
N LYS A 23 1.00 -27.32 -16.63
CA LYS A 23 0.98 -26.85 -18.06
C LYS A 23 0.83 -27.90 -19.20
N PRO A 24 0.12 -27.60 -20.33
CA PRO A 24 0.34 -26.35 -21.10
C PRO A 24 -0.81 -25.75 -21.97
N GLY A 25 -0.67 -24.47 -22.32
CA GLY A 25 -0.75 -24.05 -23.74
C GLY A 25 -1.94 -23.20 -24.23
N ALA A 26 -2.10 -21.98 -23.72
CA ALA A 26 -2.85 -20.91 -24.39
C ALA A 26 -2.00 -19.62 -24.44
N THR A 27 -2.18 -18.78 -25.46
CA THR A 27 -1.47 -17.49 -25.57
C THR A 27 -2.24 -16.39 -24.84
N PRO A 28 -1.71 -15.82 -23.74
CA PRO A 28 -2.39 -14.74 -23.03
C PRO A 28 -2.34 -13.43 -23.82
N ASP A 29 -3.47 -12.74 -23.83
CA ASP A 29 -3.53 -11.31 -24.17
C ASP A 29 -3.32 -10.53 -22.86
N PRO A 30 -2.28 -9.69 -22.72
CA PRO A 30 -2.02 -9.00 -21.45
C PRO A 30 -3.22 -8.13 -21.01
N PRO A 31 -3.58 -8.14 -19.72
CA PRO A 31 -4.62 -7.28 -19.18
C PRO A 31 -4.22 -5.80 -19.31
N THR A 32 -5.19 -4.93 -19.59
CA THR A 32 -4.96 -3.49 -19.68
C THR A 32 -4.81 -2.88 -18.29
N MET A 33 -3.83 -1.98 -18.12
CA MET A 33 -3.69 -1.08 -16.97
C MET A 33 -4.93 -0.20 -16.72
N THR A 34 -4.95 0.46 -15.55
CA THR A 34 -5.96 1.43 -15.03
C THR A 34 -7.28 0.75 -14.61
N GLN A 35 -7.94 1.17 -13.53
CA GLN A 35 -7.89 2.46 -12.81
C GLN A 35 -6.79 2.64 -11.73
N PRO A 36 -6.52 3.89 -11.28
CA PRO A 36 -5.92 4.22 -9.99
C PRO A 36 -6.98 4.27 -8.86
N GLU A 37 -6.55 4.50 -7.61
CA GLU A 37 -7.44 4.96 -6.52
C GLU A 37 -8.13 6.27 -6.93
N PRO A 38 -9.48 6.38 -6.86
CA PRO A 38 -10.17 7.65 -7.11
C PRO A 38 -9.88 8.64 -5.98
N GLY A 39 -9.33 9.81 -6.32
CA GLY A 39 -8.96 10.86 -5.37
C GLY A 39 -7.72 11.64 -5.79
N PHE A 40 -6.73 10.97 -6.39
CA PHE A 40 -5.49 11.59 -6.86
C PHE A 40 -5.64 12.26 -8.24
N PRO A 41 -4.78 13.24 -8.60
CA PRO A 41 -4.83 13.93 -9.89
C PRO A 41 -4.70 12.95 -11.06
N GLY A 42 -5.79 12.78 -11.81
CA GLY A 42 -6.00 11.64 -12.69
C GLY A 42 -4.96 11.47 -13.80
N SER A 43 -4.36 10.27 -13.85
CA SER A 43 -3.57 9.76 -14.97
C SER A 43 -2.44 10.69 -15.45
N LEU A 44 -1.33 10.72 -14.70
CA LEU A 44 0.01 11.27 -15.04
C LEU A 44 0.04 12.02 -16.39
N LEU A 45 -0.21 13.34 -16.36
CA LEU A 45 -0.69 14.11 -17.51
C LEU A 45 0.36 14.39 -18.60
N ILE A 46 0.74 13.35 -19.34
CA ILE A 46 1.49 13.45 -20.60
C ILE A 46 0.62 14.20 -21.63
N SER A 47 0.84 15.51 -21.73
CA SER A 47 0.44 16.47 -22.79
C SER A 47 -0.54 15.92 -23.86
N SER A 48 -1.84 16.00 -23.58
CA SER A 48 -2.89 15.42 -24.44
C SER A 48 -4.19 16.23 -24.52
N GLY A 49 -4.17 17.50 -24.10
CA GLY A 49 -5.33 18.40 -24.13
C GLY A 49 -5.79 18.82 -25.54
N THR A 50 -6.88 19.58 -25.61
CA THR A 50 -7.37 20.14 -26.90
C THR A 50 -6.33 21.09 -27.52
N ALA A 51 -6.33 21.25 -28.85
CA ALA A 51 -5.34 22.07 -29.57
C ALA A 51 -5.24 23.52 -29.06
N THR A 52 -6.33 24.10 -28.53
CA THR A 52 -6.34 25.43 -27.90
C THR A 52 -5.80 25.45 -26.47
N GLY A 53 -5.87 24.33 -25.73
CA GLY A 53 -5.21 24.17 -24.43
C GLY A 53 -3.72 23.85 -24.57
N LEU A 54 -3.35 23.02 -25.56
CA LEU A 54 -1.97 22.76 -25.93
C LEU A 54 -1.26 24.05 -26.34
N ALA A 55 -1.86 24.87 -27.21
CA ALA A 55 -1.30 26.16 -27.63
C ALA A 55 -1.17 27.21 -26.51
N ALA A 56 -1.71 26.95 -25.31
CA ALA A 56 -1.47 27.75 -24.11
C ALA A 56 -0.39 27.12 -23.20
N ARG A 57 -0.35 25.79 -23.05
CA ARG A 57 0.69 25.06 -22.29
C ARG A 57 2.05 25.04 -23.00
N GLU A 58 2.08 25.06 -24.34
CA GLU A 58 3.31 25.23 -25.14
C GLU A 58 4.02 26.58 -24.90
N THR A 59 3.39 27.53 -24.18
CA THR A 59 4.03 28.78 -23.73
C THR A 59 4.45 28.78 -22.26
N THR A 60 4.27 27.68 -21.51
CA THR A 60 4.54 27.62 -20.05
C THR A 60 5.33 26.38 -19.58
N GLY A 61 5.67 25.44 -20.47
CA GLY A 61 6.39 24.21 -20.11
C GLY A 61 5.46 23.03 -19.76
N PRO A 62 6.02 21.85 -19.45
CA PRO A 62 5.25 20.69 -18.99
C PRO A 62 4.83 20.85 -17.52
N ASP A 63 3.75 20.17 -17.12
CA ASP A 63 3.21 20.24 -15.75
C ASP A 63 3.57 19.00 -14.89
N THR A 64 4.42 18.11 -15.41
CA THR A 64 4.93 16.93 -14.70
C THR A 64 6.31 16.60 -15.23
N PHE A 65 7.23 16.36 -14.32
CA PHE A 65 8.64 16.11 -14.54
C PHE A 65 9.04 14.83 -13.80
N VAL A 66 10.07 14.14 -14.31
CA VAL A 66 10.65 12.96 -13.67
C VAL A 66 11.89 13.43 -12.91
N LEU A 67 11.96 13.17 -11.60
CA LEU A 67 13.16 13.43 -10.78
C LEU A 67 14.05 12.18 -10.63
N TYR A 68 13.42 11.01 -10.65
CA TYR A 68 14.10 9.73 -10.52
C TYR A 68 13.30 8.63 -11.23
N GLY A 69 13.99 7.77 -11.98
CA GLY A 69 13.41 6.53 -12.54
C GLY A 69 12.31 6.71 -13.60
N GLY A 70 11.28 5.88 -13.54
CA GLY A 70 10.12 5.99 -14.44
C GLY A 70 10.44 5.74 -15.94
N PRO A 71 9.67 6.33 -16.88
CA PRO A 71 9.81 6.06 -18.31
C PRO A 71 11.06 6.69 -18.96
N ASP A 72 11.46 7.87 -18.49
CA ASP A 72 12.51 8.68 -19.12
C ASP A 72 13.90 8.42 -18.54
N HIS A 73 14.00 7.89 -17.31
CA HIS A 73 15.23 7.39 -16.70
C HIS A 73 15.17 5.85 -16.52
N PRO A 74 15.13 5.04 -17.61
CA PRO A 74 14.72 3.63 -17.58
C PRO A 74 15.68 2.65 -16.88
N THR A 75 16.76 3.14 -16.26
CA THR A 75 17.70 2.36 -15.43
C THR A 75 17.62 2.70 -13.94
N GLU A 76 17.26 3.94 -13.62
CA GLU A 76 17.08 4.41 -12.24
C GLU A 76 15.80 3.80 -11.65
N GLY A 77 15.85 3.37 -10.40
CA GLY A 77 14.73 2.70 -9.71
C GLY A 77 14.24 1.36 -10.29
N LYS A 78 14.66 1.02 -11.52
CA LYS A 78 14.54 -0.30 -12.16
C LYS A 78 15.69 -1.26 -11.83
N PHE A 79 16.60 -0.81 -10.99
CA PHE A 79 17.72 -1.58 -10.42
C PHE A 79 18.61 -2.33 -11.46
N GLN A 80 18.62 -1.83 -12.69
CA GLN A 80 19.25 -2.45 -13.86
C GLN A 80 20.26 -1.53 -14.52
N LEU A 81 21.31 -2.12 -15.08
CA LEU A 81 22.26 -1.42 -15.94
C LEU A 81 21.67 -1.19 -17.34
N ALA A 82 22.26 -0.25 -18.09
CA ALA A 82 21.77 0.15 -19.42
C ALA A 82 21.85 -0.94 -20.51
N ASP A 83 22.45 -2.11 -20.21
CA ASP A 83 22.47 -3.31 -21.06
C ASP A 83 21.44 -4.38 -20.62
N GLY A 84 20.64 -4.11 -19.58
CA GLY A 84 19.65 -5.02 -19.01
C GLY A 84 20.22 -6.03 -18.00
N THR A 85 21.45 -5.84 -17.52
CA THR A 85 22.05 -6.69 -16.47
C THR A 85 21.81 -6.15 -15.05
N THR A 86 21.90 -7.02 -14.04
CA THR A 86 21.90 -6.62 -12.62
C THR A 86 23.07 -5.69 -12.33
N ALA A 87 22.79 -4.58 -11.64
CA ALA A 87 23.82 -3.72 -11.09
C ALA A 87 24.43 -4.33 -9.82
N ASP A 88 25.76 -4.31 -9.70
CA ASP A 88 26.48 -4.66 -8.46
C ASP A 88 26.60 -3.40 -7.60
N TRP A 89 25.83 -3.32 -6.51
CA TRP A 89 25.82 -2.17 -5.58
C TRP A 89 26.76 -2.34 -4.39
N GLY A 90 26.95 -3.59 -3.97
CA GLY A 90 27.52 -3.93 -2.67
C GLY A 90 26.53 -3.89 -1.50
N GLY A 91 26.59 -4.91 -0.62
CA GLY A 91 25.75 -5.04 0.58
C GLY A 91 26.20 -4.14 1.72
N GLY A 92 25.88 -2.85 1.63
CA GLY A 92 26.33 -1.79 2.55
C GLY A 92 26.16 -2.09 4.04
N ASN A 93 27.28 -2.16 4.76
CA ASN A 93 27.32 -2.16 6.22
C ASN A 93 28.04 -0.92 6.79
N LEU A 94 28.37 0.05 5.93
CA LEU A 94 29.03 1.33 6.25
C LEU A 94 30.44 1.22 6.88
N LEU A 95 31.02 0.01 6.94
CA LEU A 95 32.35 -0.22 7.49
C LEU A 95 33.47 0.07 6.46
N PRO A 96 34.63 0.61 6.89
CA PRO A 96 35.74 0.90 5.98
C PRO A 96 36.24 -0.33 5.19
N GLY A 97 35.99 -0.33 3.88
CA GLY A 97 36.37 -1.41 2.97
C GLY A 97 35.25 -2.40 2.63
N GLY A 98 34.07 -2.26 3.23
CA GLY A 98 32.86 -3.00 2.88
C GLY A 98 31.84 -2.10 2.19
N TYR A 99 31.65 -2.31 0.88
CA TYR A 99 30.42 -1.93 0.18
C TYR A 99 29.96 -0.46 0.29
N GLY A 100 30.82 0.46 -0.15
CA GLY A 100 30.35 1.70 -0.76
C GLY A 100 30.20 1.47 -2.27
N GLY A 101 28.97 1.46 -2.79
CA GLY A 101 28.72 1.48 -4.23
C GLY A 101 29.19 2.80 -4.87
N ASP A 102 29.29 2.83 -6.21
CA ASP A 102 29.62 4.07 -6.92
C ASP A 102 28.61 5.20 -6.59
N PRO A 103 29.03 6.48 -6.53
CA PRO A 103 28.15 7.60 -6.21
C PRO A 103 26.89 7.64 -7.09
N GLY A 104 25.72 7.40 -6.47
CA GLY A 104 24.44 7.23 -7.14
C GLY A 104 23.76 5.85 -6.96
N ALA A 105 24.43 4.90 -6.28
CA ALA A 105 23.82 3.63 -5.88
C ALA A 105 22.81 3.77 -4.70
N TRP A 106 21.92 2.79 -4.54
CA TRP A 106 21.15 2.58 -3.31
C TRP A 106 22.04 1.93 -2.25
N SER A 107 21.80 2.23 -0.97
CA SER A 107 22.57 1.71 0.15
C SER A 107 21.70 0.93 1.14
N PRO A 108 21.98 -0.35 1.43
CA PRO A 108 21.39 -1.07 2.56
C PRO A 108 21.70 -0.42 3.90
N VAL A 109 20.78 -0.60 4.86
CA VAL A 109 20.96 -0.31 6.28
C VAL A 109 20.20 -1.37 7.09
N ASP A 110 20.91 -2.12 7.94
CA ASP A 110 20.31 -2.84 9.06
C ASP A 110 20.08 -1.83 10.21
N ILE A 111 18.83 -1.68 10.65
CA ILE A 111 18.47 -0.75 11.74
C ILE A 111 18.81 -1.36 13.11
N THR A 112 18.98 -2.68 13.18
CA THR A 112 19.31 -3.42 14.40
C THR A 112 20.81 -3.42 14.72
N HIS A 113 21.63 -2.83 13.84
CA HIS A 113 23.04 -2.54 14.12
C HIS A 113 23.17 -1.40 15.14
N GLU A 114 23.11 -1.76 16.42
CA GLU A 114 23.56 -0.87 17.49
C GLU A 114 25.04 -0.53 17.27
N ARG A 115 25.30 0.78 17.16
CA ARG A 115 26.59 1.29 16.74
C ARG A 115 27.60 1.18 17.87
N VAL A 116 28.74 0.56 17.57
CA VAL A 116 29.90 0.52 18.47
C VAL A 116 30.60 1.88 18.47
N TYR A 117 30.76 2.45 19.66
CA TYR A 117 31.47 3.70 19.95
C TYR A 117 32.83 3.44 20.62
N TRP A 118 33.05 2.28 21.23
CA TRP A 118 34.38 1.87 21.71
C TRP A 118 35.28 1.39 20.55
N HIS A 119 36.40 2.07 20.32
CA HIS A 119 37.36 1.72 19.27
C HIS A 119 38.81 2.09 19.60
N ARG A 120 39.76 1.36 19.00
CA ARG A 120 41.20 1.51 19.24
C ARG A 120 41.77 2.69 18.44
N ASP A 121 42.14 3.77 19.11
CA ASP A 121 42.72 4.97 18.49
C ASP A 121 43.93 5.53 19.28
N THR A 122 44.62 6.51 18.70
CA THR A 122 45.68 7.31 19.33
C THR A 122 45.19 8.67 19.85
N TYR A 123 43.97 9.08 19.48
CA TYR A 123 43.35 10.36 19.88
C TYR A 123 43.40 10.55 21.40
N ASN A 124 44.08 11.62 21.84
CA ASN A 124 44.42 11.96 23.24
C ASN A 124 45.14 10.88 24.09
N ALA A 125 45.35 9.66 23.57
CA ALA A 125 45.90 8.51 24.32
C ALA A 125 47.34 8.71 24.82
N GLU A 126 48.09 9.67 24.25
CA GLU A 126 49.46 9.99 24.68
C GLU A 126 49.57 10.55 26.11
N ASN A 127 48.46 11.02 26.70
CA ASN A 127 48.41 11.55 28.07
C ASN A 127 47.70 10.60 29.06
N LEU A 128 47.31 9.39 28.63
CA LEU A 128 46.58 8.42 29.46
C LEU A 128 47.50 7.67 30.44
N ASN A 129 48.69 7.29 30.01
CA ASN A 129 49.67 6.54 30.81
C ASN A 129 51.09 7.11 30.64
N SER A 130 52.13 6.26 30.67
CA SER A 130 53.53 6.68 30.50
C SER A 130 54.12 6.48 29.10
N ASN A 131 53.31 6.05 28.12
CA ASN A 131 53.82 5.60 26.82
C ASN A 131 54.04 6.77 25.84
N GLY A 132 53.23 7.82 25.91
CA GLY A 132 53.41 9.08 25.17
C GLY A 132 52.95 9.03 23.70
N THR A 133 53.49 9.91 22.87
CA THR A 133 53.01 10.13 21.49
C THR A 133 53.07 8.86 20.64
N GLY A 134 51.90 8.42 20.18
CA GLY A 134 51.71 7.19 19.42
C GLY A 134 51.21 5.99 20.23
N ASN A 135 50.96 6.17 21.53
CA ASN A 135 50.20 5.22 22.35
C ASN A 135 48.80 4.99 21.79
N HIS A 136 48.31 3.76 21.87
CA HIS A 136 46.96 3.37 21.48
C HIS A 136 46.12 2.98 22.70
N ALA A 137 44.95 3.60 22.84
CA ALA A 137 43.99 3.25 23.88
C ALA A 137 42.69 2.73 23.24
N MET A 138 41.84 2.09 24.04
CA MET A 138 40.43 1.97 23.67
C MET A 138 39.72 3.30 24.02
N TRP A 139 39.27 4.02 23.00
CA TRP A 139 38.56 5.29 23.10
C TRP A 139 37.05 5.07 22.91
N CYS A 140 36.21 5.89 23.54
CA CYS A 140 34.76 5.95 23.31
C CYS A 140 34.38 7.30 22.70
N GLY A 141 33.91 7.29 21.45
CA GLY A 141 33.54 8.51 20.71
C GLY A 141 33.33 8.26 19.20
N LEU A 142 33.20 9.36 18.44
CA LEU A 142 33.19 9.34 16.97
C LEU A 142 34.23 10.30 16.37
N PRO A 143 34.95 9.90 15.28
CA PRO A 143 36.09 10.64 14.75
C PRO A 143 35.72 11.81 13.84
N ALA A 144 36.66 12.74 13.64
CA ALA A 144 36.51 13.90 12.76
C ALA A 144 36.38 13.48 11.30
N GLY A 145 35.17 13.55 10.75
CA GLY A 145 34.85 13.06 9.40
C GLY A 145 34.05 11.75 9.37
N ASP A 146 33.56 11.28 10.52
CA ASP A 146 32.39 10.40 10.53
C ASP A 146 31.17 11.13 9.90
N ARG A 147 30.18 10.38 9.41
CA ARG A 147 28.96 10.96 8.84
C ARG A 147 27.99 11.40 9.95
N ASP A 148 27.95 10.67 11.07
CA ASP A 148 26.95 10.89 12.14
C ASP A 148 27.36 12.09 13.01
N VAL A 149 28.60 12.58 12.88
CA VAL A 149 29.10 13.84 13.47
C VAL A 149 28.93 15.06 12.55
N ALA A 150 28.21 14.93 11.44
CA ALA A 150 27.77 16.08 10.65
C ALA A 150 26.85 16.98 11.49
N GLY A 151 27.03 18.29 11.40
CA GLY A 151 26.29 19.27 12.21
C GLY A 151 26.79 19.44 13.66
N TRP A 152 27.58 18.51 14.21
CA TRP A 152 28.12 18.61 15.57
C TRP A 152 29.02 19.84 15.72
N VAL A 153 28.99 20.48 16.90
CA VAL A 153 29.68 21.77 17.11
C VAL A 153 31.21 21.62 17.16
N ASN A 154 31.73 20.51 17.68
CA ASN A 154 33.15 20.16 17.63
C ASN A 154 33.34 18.63 17.45
N PRO A 155 33.42 18.10 16.22
CA PRO A 155 33.55 16.67 15.98
C PRO A 155 34.95 16.11 16.32
N GLN A 156 35.16 15.75 17.58
CA GLN A 156 35.65 14.42 18.02
C GLN A 156 35.12 14.17 19.44
N GLY A 157 33.96 13.52 19.56
CA GLY A 157 33.15 13.59 20.77
C GLY A 157 32.20 12.41 20.99
N TYR A 158 31.19 12.59 21.84
CA TYR A 158 30.11 11.62 22.06
C TYR A 158 28.71 12.22 21.86
N GLY A 159 27.69 11.37 21.70
CA GLY A 159 26.30 11.76 21.39
C GLY A 159 25.26 11.34 22.44
N ASN A 160 23.98 11.54 22.10
CA ASN A 160 22.84 11.39 23.02
C ASN A 160 22.28 9.96 23.02
N ASN A 161 21.79 9.49 24.18
CA ASN A 161 21.19 8.17 24.41
C ASN A 161 22.12 6.98 24.09
N TRP A 162 23.44 7.15 24.19
CA TRP A 162 24.39 6.08 23.95
C TRP A 162 24.41 5.10 25.13
N SER A 163 24.59 3.81 24.85
CA SER A 163 24.87 2.77 25.84
C SER A 163 25.71 1.69 25.16
N ASP A 164 27.03 1.72 25.36
CA ASP A 164 27.99 0.80 24.73
C ASP A 164 29.11 0.46 25.71
N ALA A 165 29.71 -0.73 25.57
CA ALA A 165 30.66 -1.26 26.54
C ALA A 165 31.94 -1.87 25.94
N LEU A 166 32.98 -1.93 26.75
CA LEU A 166 34.23 -2.65 26.54
C LEU A 166 34.23 -3.85 27.49
N ILE A 167 34.12 -5.07 26.94
CA ILE A 167 33.85 -6.30 27.69
C ILE A 167 35.05 -7.26 27.74
N TYR A 168 35.19 -7.90 28.91
CA TYR A 168 36.01 -9.07 29.17
C TYR A 168 35.13 -10.30 29.45
N VAL A 169 35.49 -11.43 28.85
CA VAL A 169 34.86 -12.74 29.07
C VAL A 169 35.95 -13.79 29.22
N SER A 170 35.99 -14.50 30.35
CA SER A 170 36.93 -15.60 30.57
C SER A 170 36.43 -16.94 29.98
N ASP A 171 37.34 -17.91 29.88
CA ASP A 171 36.97 -19.33 29.85
C ASP A 171 36.09 -19.70 31.07
N PRO A 172 35.22 -20.73 30.98
CA PRO A 172 34.41 -21.19 32.12
C PRO A 172 35.27 -21.60 33.33
N VAL A 173 34.88 -21.16 34.53
CA VAL A 173 35.68 -21.42 35.74
C VAL A 173 35.72 -22.91 36.09
N ALA A 174 36.86 -23.40 36.56
CA ALA A 174 37.11 -24.84 36.74
C ALA A 174 36.16 -25.57 37.72
N ASN A 175 35.43 -24.82 38.57
CA ASN A 175 34.23 -25.31 39.26
C ASN A 175 33.32 -24.12 39.63
N GLU A 176 32.20 -23.98 38.92
CA GLU A 176 31.17 -22.95 39.17
C GLU A 176 30.65 -22.96 40.63
N SER A 177 30.69 -24.09 41.35
CA SER A 177 30.15 -24.18 42.71
C SER A 177 30.99 -23.45 43.79
N VAL A 178 31.99 -22.66 43.40
CA VAL A 178 32.95 -21.98 44.29
C VAL A 178 33.03 -20.51 43.92
N GLY A 179 32.72 -19.63 44.88
CA GLY A 179 32.86 -18.18 44.72
C GLY A 179 34.32 -17.72 44.58
N GLN A 180 34.50 -16.55 43.97
CA GLN A 180 35.79 -15.96 43.63
C GLN A 180 35.78 -14.43 43.75
N THR A 181 36.96 -13.85 43.95
CA THR A 181 37.21 -12.40 43.87
C THR A 181 38.06 -12.12 42.63
N VAL A 182 37.68 -11.12 41.84
CA VAL A 182 38.45 -10.64 40.68
C VAL A 182 39.16 -9.34 41.05
N SER A 183 40.42 -9.18 40.63
CA SER A 183 41.16 -7.92 40.71
C SER A 183 41.27 -7.30 39.32
N LEU A 184 40.94 -6.01 39.22
CA LEU A 184 40.96 -5.20 37.99
C LEU A 184 41.64 -3.86 38.28
N ASP A 185 42.53 -3.39 37.40
CA ASP A 185 43.09 -2.04 37.41
C ASP A 185 43.51 -1.61 36.00
N PHE A 186 43.35 -0.32 35.68
CA PHE A 186 43.66 0.30 34.38
C PHE A 186 43.82 1.81 34.53
N PHE A 187 44.38 2.51 33.53
CA PHE A 187 44.32 3.97 33.44
C PHE A 187 43.08 4.43 32.67
N LEU A 188 42.45 5.49 33.16
CA LEU A 188 41.21 6.08 32.65
C LEU A 188 41.35 7.60 32.47
N ASN A 189 40.97 8.10 31.31
CA ASN A 189 40.53 9.47 31.11
C ASN A 189 39.03 9.46 30.77
N TYR A 190 38.30 10.49 31.15
CA TYR A 190 36.87 10.64 30.87
C TYR A 190 36.46 12.11 30.84
N ASP A 191 35.42 12.42 30.06
CA ASP A 191 34.92 13.79 29.84
C ASP A 191 33.43 13.75 29.45
N THR A 192 32.54 14.00 30.41
CA THR A 192 31.11 13.60 30.37
C THR A 192 30.20 14.59 31.13
N GLU A 193 28.91 14.67 30.82
CA GLU A 193 28.00 15.63 31.49
C GLU A 193 27.80 15.29 32.98
N ILE A 194 27.97 16.30 33.83
CA ILE A 194 28.14 16.14 35.29
C ILE A 194 26.88 15.65 36.00
N GLY A 195 26.82 14.34 36.23
CA GLY A 195 25.78 13.66 37.00
C GLY A 195 24.65 13.04 36.17
N TYR A 196 24.79 13.03 34.84
CA TYR A 196 23.81 12.52 33.89
C TYR A 196 24.43 11.45 32.98
N ASP A 197 25.61 11.75 32.42
CA ASP A 197 26.41 10.79 31.66
C ASP A 197 27.42 10.06 32.57
N PHE A 198 27.69 8.79 32.29
CA PHE A 198 28.50 7.94 33.17
C PHE A 198 29.43 6.99 32.43
N VAL A 199 30.66 6.87 32.94
CA VAL A 199 31.53 5.71 32.68
C VAL A 199 31.42 4.78 33.90
N ARG A 200 30.89 3.56 33.72
CA ARG A 200 30.72 2.54 34.76
C ARG A 200 31.70 1.39 34.60
N VAL A 201 32.00 0.69 35.69
CA VAL A 201 32.55 -0.67 35.65
C VAL A 201 31.58 -1.61 36.34
N GLU A 202 31.27 -2.73 35.68
CA GLU A 202 30.27 -3.70 36.12
C GLU A 202 30.73 -5.14 35.94
N TYR A 203 30.14 -6.07 36.70
CA TYR A 203 30.27 -7.51 36.45
C TYR A 203 28.91 -8.19 36.45
N LEU A 204 28.75 -9.23 35.63
CA LEU A 204 27.51 -9.99 35.55
C LEU A 204 27.50 -11.05 36.65
N ARG A 205 26.49 -11.04 37.52
CA ARG A 205 26.31 -12.04 38.58
C ARG A 205 24.85 -12.44 38.71
N ASN A 206 24.55 -13.73 38.49
CA ASN A 206 23.17 -14.25 38.47
C ASN A 206 22.25 -13.39 37.57
N GLU A 207 22.62 -13.27 36.28
CA GLU A 207 21.85 -12.53 35.25
C GLU A 207 21.64 -11.02 35.52
N ILE A 208 22.30 -10.45 36.53
CA ILE A 208 22.19 -9.05 36.91
C ILE A 208 23.57 -8.39 36.84
N TRP A 209 23.67 -7.24 36.16
CA TRP A 209 24.86 -6.40 36.20
C TRP A 209 24.99 -5.72 37.56
N VAL A 210 26.20 -5.76 38.13
CA VAL A 210 26.51 -5.20 39.45
C VAL A 210 27.58 -4.13 39.29
N GLU A 211 27.21 -2.86 39.52
CA GLU A 211 28.14 -1.73 39.49
C GLU A 211 29.24 -1.88 40.56
N VAL A 212 30.47 -1.61 40.15
CA VAL A 212 31.71 -1.67 40.94
C VAL A 212 32.19 -0.26 41.31
N ALA A 213 32.08 0.66 40.35
CA ALA A 213 32.22 2.10 40.48
C ALA A 213 31.66 2.78 39.23
N SER A 214 31.33 4.06 39.35
CA SER A 214 30.94 4.96 38.26
C SER A 214 31.65 6.31 38.39
N VAL A 215 31.97 6.93 37.26
CA VAL A 215 32.49 8.31 37.17
C VAL A 215 31.70 9.11 36.15
N THR A 216 31.72 10.43 36.33
CA THR A 216 30.99 11.45 35.58
C THR A 216 31.72 12.80 35.78
N ASN A 217 31.40 13.86 35.02
CA ASN A 217 32.26 15.05 34.84
C ASN A 217 33.54 14.67 34.07
N THR A 218 34.68 15.27 34.40
CA THR A 218 35.96 15.15 33.69
C THR A 218 37.15 15.02 34.63
N ASN A 219 38.25 14.43 34.15
CA ASN A 219 39.55 14.43 34.82
C ASN A 219 40.60 15.36 34.18
N HIS A 220 40.25 16.14 33.15
CA HIS A 220 41.13 17.17 32.62
C HIS A 220 41.21 18.43 33.51
N ASP A 221 42.23 19.28 33.30
CA ASP A 221 42.37 20.55 34.01
C ASP A 221 41.42 21.64 33.49
N GLY A 222 41.42 22.82 34.12
CA GLY A 222 40.57 23.96 33.71
C GLY A 222 40.91 24.59 32.34
N GLY A 223 41.84 24.01 31.58
CA GLY A 223 42.17 24.36 30.21
C GLY A 223 42.02 23.19 29.22
N GLY A 224 41.36 22.09 29.60
CA GLY A 224 41.13 20.92 28.75
C GLY A 224 42.32 19.97 28.65
N THR A 225 43.33 20.10 29.52
CA THR A 225 44.53 19.25 29.45
C THR A 225 44.42 18.07 30.43
N PHE A 226 44.41 16.84 29.91
CA PHE A 226 44.53 15.63 30.72
C PHE A 226 45.95 15.49 31.28
N ALA A 227 46.07 15.22 32.57
CA ALA A 227 47.37 15.06 33.22
C ALA A 227 47.81 13.59 33.20
N ALA A 228 49.01 13.32 32.68
CA ALA A 228 49.55 11.96 32.59
C ALA A 228 50.27 11.52 33.90
N PRO A 229 50.04 10.29 34.38
CA PRO A 229 49.02 9.34 33.93
C PRO A 229 47.62 9.74 34.43
N GLY A 230 46.60 9.27 33.73
CA GLY A 230 45.19 9.45 34.07
C GLY A 230 44.77 8.76 35.37
N VAL A 231 43.46 8.76 35.65
CA VAL A 231 42.89 8.18 36.87
C VAL A 231 43.08 6.66 36.85
N ARG A 232 43.63 6.06 37.91
CA ARG A 232 43.69 4.60 38.04
C ARG A 232 42.40 4.05 38.61
N PHE A 233 41.88 2.98 38.02
CA PHE A 233 40.63 2.37 38.49
C PHE A 233 40.69 1.93 39.96
N SER A 234 41.82 1.39 40.44
CA SER A 234 41.97 1.00 41.85
C SER A 234 41.78 2.15 42.86
N ASP A 235 41.91 3.38 42.40
CA ASP A 235 41.86 4.58 43.25
C ASP A 235 40.44 5.20 43.29
N ILE A 236 39.55 4.74 42.40
CA ILE A 236 38.11 5.09 42.33
C ILE A 236 37.16 3.91 42.62
N GLN A 237 37.65 2.67 42.67
CA GLN A 237 36.87 1.47 42.93
C GLN A 237 36.09 1.55 44.27
N THR A 238 34.76 1.39 44.23
CA THR A 238 33.90 1.54 45.42
C THR A 238 33.45 0.22 46.04
N ALA A 239 33.34 -0.84 45.23
CA ALA A 239 32.95 -2.19 45.64
C ALA A 239 33.92 -3.25 45.06
N PRO A 240 34.04 -4.45 45.67
CA PRO A 240 34.82 -5.55 45.12
C PRO A 240 34.01 -6.33 44.07
N ILE A 241 34.72 -6.97 43.13
CA ILE A 241 34.14 -7.89 42.15
C ILE A 241 34.12 -9.29 42.79
N GLU A 242 32.95 -9.73 43.27
CA GLU A 242 32.81 -10.98 44.04
C GLU A 242 31.65 -11.86 43.54
N PHE A 243 32.01 -13.06 43.08
CA PHE A 243 31.13 -14.18 42.77
C PHE A 243 30.99 -15.08 44.00
N LEU A 244 29.80 -15.61 44.26
CA LEU A 244 29.47 -16.40 45.46
C LEU A 244 29.44 -17.91 45.19
N GLY A 245 29.33 -18.32 43.93
CA GLY A 245 29.27 -19.70 43.45
C GLY A 245 27.90 -20.05 42.87
N ASN A 246 27.90 -20.63 41.66
CA ASN A 246 26.75 -20.89 40.79
C ASN A 246 26.04 -19.61 40.29
N ASP A 247 26.77 -18.49 40.25
CA ASP A 247 26.31 -17.16 39.85
C ASP A 247 27.16 -16.53 38.72
N TYR A 248 28.00 -17.35 38.07
CA TYR A 248 28.77 -17.03 36.87
C TYR A 248 27.90 -16.91 35.60
N GLY A 249 28.50 -16.56 34.46
CA GLY A 249 27.83 -16.08 33.25
C GLY A 249 26.68 -16.94 32.70
N TYR A 250 25.67 -16.24 32.18
CA TYR A 250 24.49 -16.76 31.48
C TYR A 250 24.06 -15.75 30.39
N GLY A 251 23.25 -16.15 29.40
CA GLY A 251 22.68 -15.23 28.40
C GLY A 251 23.49 -15.03 27.11
N GLY A 252 23.98 -16.11 26.49
CA GLY A 252 24.43 -16.10 25.08
C GLY A 252 25.92 -15.89 24.81
N LEU A 253 26.68 -15.30 25.75
CA LEU A 253 28.14 -15.13 25.65
C LEU A 253 28.89 -16.44 25.99
N VAL A 254 29.12 -16.72 27.28
CA VAL A 254 29.75 -17.97 27.76
C VAL A 254 29.08 -18.41 29.07
N SER A 255 28.60 -19.65 29.13
CA SER A 255 28.07 -20.25 30.36
C SER A 255 29.20 -20.52 31.36
N GLY A 256 29.04 -20.09 32.60
CA GLY A 256 30.02 -20.36 33.68
C GLY A 256 31.31 -19.54 33.62
N GLY A 257 31.42 -18.56 32.71
CA GLY A 257 32.55 -17.64 32.64
C GLY A 257 32.47 -16.47 33.63
N ILE A 258 33.60 -15.82 33.90
CA ILE A 258 33.66 -14.51 34.54
C ILE A 258 33.47 -13.45 33.46
N ILE A 259 32.53 -12.54 33.67
CA ILE A 259 32.18 -11.47 32.73
C ILE A 259 32.23 -10.13 33.46
N VAL A 260 33.01 -9.20 32.91
CA VAL A 260 33.24 -7.84 33.44
C VAL A 260 33.21 -6.86 32.27
N ARG A 261 32.57 -5.70 32.43
CA ARG A 261 32.50 -4.67 31.38
C ARG A 261 32.77 -3.26 31.92
N ILE A 262 33.28 -2.40 31.05
CA ILE A 262 33.37 -0.95 31.24
C ILE A 262 32.32 -0.34 30.32
N VAL A 263 31.32 0.35 30.84
CA VAL A 263 30.19 0.90 30.07
C VAL A 263 30.33 2.40 29.96
N PHE A 264 29.98 2.98 28.81
CA PHE A 264 29.61 4.38 28.70
C PHE A 264 28.10 4.50 28.46
N GLU A 265 27.43 5.39 29.21
CA GLU A 265 26.02 5.73 29.08
C GLU A 265 25.84 7.24 29.00
N SER A 266 24.96 7.73 28.11
CA SER A 266 24.57 9.15 28.04
C SER A 266 23.06 9.41 28.13
N ASP A 267 22.71 10.61 28.61
CA ASP A 267 21.36 11.17 28.70
C ASP A 267 20.79 11.49 27.29
N GLY A 268 19.55 11.96 27.22
CA GLY A 268 18.88 12.32 25.97
C GLY A 268 19.24 13.70 25.40
N ALA A 269 20.18 14.43 26.02
CA ALA A 269 20.69 15.73 25.60
C ALA A 269 22.06 16.02 26.26
N TRP A 270 22.67 17.17 25.95
CA TRP A 270 23.93 17.68 26.53
C TRP A 270 25.15 16.81 26.20
N SER A 271 25.44 16.71 24.90
CA SER A 271 26.61 16.01 24.35
C SER A 271 27.20 16.78 23.16
N ASP A 272 28.28 16.29 22.54
CA ASP A 272 28.88 16.94 21.36
C ASP A 272 27.91 16.98 20.14
N GLU A 273 26.89 16.11 20.14
CA GLU A 273 25.83 16.02 19.14
C GLU A 273 24.90 17.24 19.13
N ASP A 274 24.44 17.70 20.29
CA ASP A 274 23.63 18.92 20.41
C ASP A 274 24.46 20.18 20.69
N GLY A 275 25.74 20.01 21.05
CA GLY A 275 26.70 21.07 21.33
C GLY A 275 26.41 21.87 22.60
N LEU A 276 25.53 21.38 23.48
CA LEU A 276 25.26 21.98 24.79
C LEU A 276 26.34 21.57 25.82
N PHE A 277 26.88 20.36 25.68
CA PHE A 277 28.18 19.97 26.22
C PHE A 277 29.19 19.85 25.06
N VAL A 278 30.48 20.02 25.36
CA VAL A 278 31.56 19.78 24.38
C VAL A 278 32.71 19.11 25.09
N SER A 279 33.05 17.89 24.69
CA SER A 279 34.19 17.16 25.22
C SER A 279 35.50 17.56 24.53
N VAL A 280 36.62 17.35 25.22
CA VAL A 280 37.98 17.62 24.73
C VAL A 280 38.68 16.33 24.27
N ALA A 281 38.12 15.16 24.63
CA ALA A 281 38.65 13.85 24.29
C ALA A 281 37.59 12.76 24.04
N GLY A 282 36.33 13.10 23.73
CA GLY A 282 35.23 12.13 23.76
C GLY A 282 34.95 11.62 25.19
N ALA A 283 34.05 10.65 25.30
CA ALA A 283 33.50 10.21 26.59
C ALA A 283 34.54 9.57 27.53
N ALA A 284 35.37 8.66 26.99
CA ALA A 284 36.26 7.82 27.81
C ALA A 284 37.49 7.30 27.03
N GLN A 285 38.59 7.04 27.74
CA GLN A 285 39.79 6.38 27.22
C GLN A 285 40.33 5.37 28.24
N VAL A 286 40.62 4.14 27.83
CA VAL A 286 41.07 3.05 28.72
C VAL A 286 42.30 2.34 28.15
N ASP A 287 43.32 2.10 29.00
CA ASP A 287 44.60 1.46 28.64
C ASP A 287 45.32 0.84 29.87
N ASP A 288 46.38 0.04 29.63
CA ASP A 288 47.12 -0.78 30.59
C ASP A 288 46.22 -1.70 31.45
N ILE A 289 45.22 -2.34 30.84
CA ILE A 289 44.20 -3.10 31.59
C ILE A 289 44.78 -4.39 32.16
N THR A 290 44.87 -4.48 33.49
CA THR A 290 45.22 -5.70 34.23
C THR A 290 43.99 -6.35 34.84
N ILE A 291 43.79 -7.65 34.60
CA ILE A 291 42.71 -8.43 35.24
C ILE A 291 43.22 -9.79 35.73
N SER A 292 42.79 -10.24 36.91
CA SER A 292 43.20 -11.53 37.48
C SER A 292 42.16 -12.21 38.38
N HIS A 293 42.09 -13.53 38.28
CA HIS A 293 41.13 -14.43 38.94
C HIS A 293 41.65 -15.89 38.92
N SER A 294 40.81 -16.92 39.09
CA SER A 294 41.26 -18.33 39.16
C SER A 294 42.04 -18.82 37.94
N GLU A 295 41.61 -18.44 36.74
CA GLU A 295 42.11 -19.02 35.49
C GLU A 295 43.39 -18.30 34.99
N GLY A 296 43.74 -17.13 35.54
CA GLY A 296 44.99 -16.46 35.19
C GLY A 296 45.15 -15.01 35.65
N PHE A 297 46.23 -14.41 35.13
CA PHE A 297 46.48 -12.98 35.10
C PHE A 297 46.61 -12.58 33.63
N PHE A 298 45.88 -11.54 33.22
CA PHE A 298 45.83 -11.05 31.85
C PHE A 298 46.14 -9.55 31.84
N PHE A 299 46.75 -9.11 30.75
CA PHE A 299 47.15 -7.72 30.51
C PHE A 299 46.81 -7.35 29.06
N GLU A 300 46.34 -6.13 28.86
CA GLU A 300 46.02 -5.56 27.55
C GLU A 300 46.54 -4.12 27.47
N ASP A 301 47.37 -3.85 26.45
CA ASP A 301 47.98 -2.54 26.17
C ASP A 301 47.61 -2.01 24.78
N PHE A 302 46.77 -2.75 24.02
CA PHE A 302 46.31 -2.44 22.66
C PHE A 302 47.40 -2.15 21.61
N GLU A 303 48.69 -2.15 21.95
CA GLU A 303 49.81 -1.97 21.01
C GLU A 303 50.05 -3.20 20.13
N GLY A 304 49.49 -4.35 20.54
CA GLY A 304 49.45 -5.57 19.74
C GLY A 304 48.55 -5.48 18.50
N ALA A 305 48.60 -6.55 17.69
CA ALA A 305 47.56 -6.82 16.70
C ALA A 305 46.47 -7.72 17.33
N ALA A 306 45.21 -7.42 17.01
CA ALA A 306 44.04 -8.18 17.46
C ALA A 306 44.16 -9.72 17.19
N PRO A 307 43.46 -10.57 17.98
CA PRO A 307 42.42 -10.27 18.96
C PRO A 307 42.96 -9.72 20.29
N TYR A 308 42.23 -8.77 20.86
CA TYR A 308 42.47 -8.19 22.18
C TYR A 308 41.71 -8.97 23.27
N VAL A 309 42.23 -8.94 24.48
CA VAL A 309 41.65 -9.55 25.70
C VAL A 309 40.36 -8.83 26.12
N TRP A 310 40.33 -7.51 25.94
CA TRP A 310 39.15 -6.67 26.05
C TRP A 310 38.72 -6.22 24.67
N ARG A 311 37.42 -6.31 24.37
CA ARG A 311 36.83 -5.94 23.07
C ARG A 311 35.55 -5.13 23.25
N PRO A 312 35.14 -4.30 22.29
CA PRO A 312 33.81 -3.71 22.31
C PRO A 312 32.71 -4.78 22.38
N ASP A 313 31.67 -4.51 23.15
CA ASP A 313 30.52 -5.38 23.44
C ASP A 313 29.43 -5.18 22.38
N GLN A 314 29.81 -5.36 21.12
CA GLN A 314 28.92 -5.18 19.96
C GLN A 314 27.68 -6.06 20.14
N GLN A 315 26.52 -5.41 20.31
CA GLN A 315 25.27 -6.14 20.53
C GLN A 315 24.88 -6.97 19.29
N PRO A 316 24.12 -8.07 19.47
CA PRO A 316 23.80 -8.96 18.38
C PRO A 316 22.83 -8.29 17.39
N PHE A 317 23.33 -8.02 16.19
CA PHE A 317 22.61 -7.34 15.12
C PHE A 317 22.43 -8.26 13.91
N PHE A 318 21.39 -8.01 13.13
CA PHE A 318 20.82 -9.00 12.23
C PHE A 318 21.36 -8.87 10.81
N GLY A 319 21.28 -9.96 10.04
CA GLY A 319 21.90 -9.96 8.71
C GLY A 319 21.27 -8.95 7.77
N ASP A 320 22.08 -8.08 7.18
CA ASP A 320 21.68 -7.44 5.93
C ASP A 320 21.57 -8.51 4.84
N PHE A 321 20.37 -8.62 4.30
CA PHE A 321 19.99 -9.54 3.23
C PHE A 321 19.58 -8.81 1.95
N ALA A 322 19.71 -7.47 1.90
CA ALA A 322 19.39 -6.68 0.72
C ALA A 322 20.35 -7.00 -0.44
N ASP A 323 19.77 -7.29 -1.61
CA ASP A 323 20.53 -7.45 -2.85
C ASP A 323 19.65 -7.21 -4.08
N VAL A 324 20.26 -7.25 -5.27
CA VAL A 324 19.57 -7.13 -6.56
C VAL A 324 19.65 -8.44 -7.32
N TYR A 325 18.49 -8.96 -7.73
CA TYR A 325 18.36 -10.31 -8.28
C TYR A 325 17.75 -10.27 -9.69
N SER A 326 18.43 -10.85 -10.68
CA SER A 326 18.03 -10.86 -12.11
C SER A 326 16.93 -11.88 -12.48
N LYS A 327 16.35 -12.62 -11.53
CA LYS A 327 15.66 -13.89 -11.82
C LYS A 327 14.44 -14.22 -10.97
N PHE A 328 13.67 -13.24 -10.55
CA PHE A 328 12.38 -13.48 -9.88
C PHE A 328 11.26 -13.84 -10.87
N THR A 329 11.43 -14.95 -11.59
CA THR A 329 10.39 -15.54 -12.45
C THR A 329 9.47 -16.46 -11.66
N ASP A 330 8.26 -16.70 -12.19
CA ASP A 330 7.27 -17.66 -11.65
C ASP A 330 6.75 -17.35 -10.21
N ILE A 331 6.99 -16.15 -9.65
CA ILE A 331 6.51 -15.72 -8.31
C ILE A 331 5.11 -15.10 -8.27
N ASP A 332 4.61 -14.67 -9.41
CA ASP A 332 3.25 -14.19 -9.61
C ASP A 332 2.77 -14.85 -10.91
N PRO A 333 1.76 -15.74 -10.85
CA PRO A 333 1.30 -16.47 -12.04
C PRO A 333 0.59 -15.58 -13.08
N CYS A 334 0.40 -14.29 -12.79
CA CYS A 334 -0.26 -13.29 -13.61
C CYS A 334 0.66 -12.16 -14.09
N ARG A 335 1.76 -11.87 -13.38
CA ARG A 335 2.70 -10.79 -13.68
C ARG A 335 4.15 -11.29 -13.53
N GLU A 336 4.67 -11.96 -14.55
CA GLU A 336 6.12 -12.20 -14.66
C GLU A 336 6.86 -10.85 -14.72
N ASN A 337 7.57 -10.48 -13.65
CA ASN A 337 8.55 -9.40 -13.70
C ASN A 337 9.89 -9.96 -14.21
N GLY A 338 10.40 -9.38 -15.29
CA GLY A 338 11.65 -9.78 -15.94
C GLY A 338 12.83 -8.85 -15.67
N SER A 339 12.64 -7.77 -14.90
CA SER A 339 13.72 -6.88 -14.46
C SER A 339 14.67 -7.58 -13.49
N PRO A 340 15.92 -7.10 -13.35
CA PRO A 340 16.59 -7.08 -12.05
C PRO A 340 15.72 -6.35 -11.02
N VAL A 341 15.51 -6.93 -9.84
CA VAL A 341 14.67 -6.35 -8.78
C VAL A 341 15.40 -6.40 -7.44
N MET A 342 15.10 -5.45 -6.56
CA MET A 342 15.71 -5.35 -5.23
C MET A 342 14.84 -6.11 -4.23
N GLY A 343 15.46 -6.95 -3.40
CA GLY A 343 14.74 -7.69 -2.36
C GLY A 343 15.66 -8.10 -1.22
N PHE A 344 15.07 -8.76 -0.22
CA PHE A 344 15.78 -9.21 0.98
C PHE A 344 15.66 -10.74 1.03
N LEU A 345 16.73 -11.50 0.78
CA LEU A 345 16.73 -12.98 0.83
C LEU A 345 17.98 -13.58 1.51
N ASP A 346 17.78 -14.41 2.53
CA ASP A 346 18.81 -15.35 3.00
C ASP A 346 18.78 -16.65 2.18
N TYR A 347 19.61 -16.72 1.14
CA TYR A 347 19.87 -17.93 0.34
C TYR A 347 20.96 -18.83 0.94
N ASN A 348 21.02 -18.90 2.27
CA ASN A 348 22.01 -19.62 3.07
C ASN A 348 23.44 -19.09 2.79
N GLN A 349 23.57 -17.77 2.63
CA GLN A 349 24.88 -17.09 2.62
C GLN A 349 25.43 -16.92 4.04
N ILE A 350 26.72 -16.60 4.13
CA ILE A 350 27.31 -16.06 5.35
C ILE A 350 26.83 -14.61 5.49
N VAL A 351 26.25 -14.28 6.66
CA VAL A 351 25.80 -12.93 7.02
C VAL A 351 26.94 -11.92 6.85
N ARG A 352 26.68 -10.82 6.12
CA ARG A 352 27.71 -9.86 5.63
C ARG A 352 28.34 -9.00 6.73
N ASN A 353 27.70 -8.93 7.89
CA ASN A 353 27.99 -8.04 9.01
C ASN A 353 28.24 -8.78 10.34
N GLY A 354 28.28 -10.12 10.38
CA GLY A 354 28.34 -10.89 11.63
C GLY A 354 29.64 -10.75 12.46
N PRO A 355 29.71 -11.36 13.66
CA PRO A 355 28.85 -12.45 14.16
C PRO A 355 27.78 -12.03 15.18
N GLY A 356 26.88 -12.96 15.51
CA GLY A 356 25.95 -12.79 16.64
C GLY A 356 26.59 -13.03 18.01
N ALA A 357 25.77 -12.94 19.07
CA ALA A 357 26.15 -13.00 20.50
C ALA A 357 27.23 -14.03 20.90
N SER A 358 27.20 -15.21 20.29
CA SER A 358 28.08 -16.34 20.58
C SER A 358 29.46 -16.27 19.90
N GLY A 359 29.69 -15.26 19.04
CA GLY A 359 30.82 -15.23 18.10
C GLY A 359 30.66 -16.19 16.92
N ALA A 360 29.55 -16.94 16.83
CA ALA A 360 29.27 -17.82 15.71
C ALA A 360 28.52 -17.08 14.58
N ILE A 361 28.80 -17.51 13.34
CA ILE A 361 28.01 -17.13 12.17
C ILE A 361 27.33 -18.42 11.69
N ARG A 362 25.99 -18.40 11.53
CA ARG A 362 25.28 -19.43 10.78
C ARG A 362 24.93 -18.92 9.40
N THR A 363 24.71 -19.88 8.51
CA THR A 363 23.92 -19.67 7.31
C THR A 363 22.48 -20.02 7.70
N GLY A 364 21.60 -19.02 7.80
CA GLY A 364 20.27 -19.20 8.41
C GLY A 364 19.15 -19.49 7.42
N GLY A 365 19.37 -19.27 6.12
CA GLY A 365 18.36 -19.40 5.08
C GLY A 365 17.69 -20.76 5.04
N GLU A 366 16.37 -20.79 5.19
CA GLU A 366 15.56 -22.00 5.04
C GLU A 366 14.80 -21.98 3.70
N PRO A 367 14.62 -23.14 3.04
CA PRO A 367 13.79 -23.23 1.85
C PRO A 367 12.30 -23.24 2.22
N TYR A 368 11.53 -22.26 1.74
CA TYR A 368 10.09 -22.18 1.98
C TYR A 368 9.30 -23.12 1.04
N PRO A 369 8.56 -24.12 1.55
CA PRO A 369 7.88 -25.09 0.70
C PRO A 369 6.61 -24.53 0.03
N GLY A 370 6.73 -24.03 -1.19
CA GLY A 370 5.60 -23.63 -2.02
C GLY A 370 5.93 -22.47 -2.97
N VAL A 371 6.76 -21.54 -2.51
CA VAL A 371 7.22 -20.39 -3.30
C VAL A 371 8.46 -20.77 -4.11
N ALA A 372 8.53 -20.28 -5.35
CA ALA A 372 9.62 -20.58 -6.28
C ALA A 372 10.13 -19.31 -6.95
N TYR A 373 11.05 -18.61 -6.27
CA TYR A 373 11.60 -17.30 -6.67
C TYR A 373 12.38 -17.23 -8.00
N GLY A 374 12.29 -18.23 -8.88
CA GLY A 374 13.21 -18.48 -10.01
C GLY A 374 14.67 -18.75 -9.60
N ILE A 375 15.06 -18.40 -8.37
CA ILE A 375 16.35 -18.61 -7.72
C ILE A 375 16.45 -20.06 -7.21
N PRO A 376 17.54 -20.81 -7.53
CA PRO A 376 17.69 -22.21 -7.12
C PRO A 376 17.72 -22.41 -5.60
N GLY A 377 16.62 -22.92 -5.04
CA GLY A 377 16.52 -23.41 -3.66
C GLY A 377 15.27 -22.99 -2.89
N SER A 378 14.43 -22.10 -3.43
CA SER A 378 13.22 -21.58 -2.74
C SER A 378 13.51 -20.91 -1.39
N TRP A 379 14.69 -20.29 -1.26
CA TRP A 379 15.16 -19.65 -0.05
C TRP A 379 14.30 -18.45 0.37
N ALA A 380 13.91 -18.41 1.64
CA ALA A 380 13.16 -17.31 2.24
C ALA A 380 13.96 -16.65 3.37
N THR A 381 13.53 -15.45 3.78
CA THR A 381 14.21 -14.68 4.83
C THR A 381 13.85 -15.22 6.21
N ASN A 382 14.85 -15.54 7.02
CA ASN A 382 14.63 -16.03 8.38
C ASN A 382 14.38 -14.88 9.37
N HIS A 383 13.67 -15.21 10.44
CA HIS A 383 13.42 -14.28 11.55
C HIS A 383 14.66 -14.09 12.44
N SER A 384 15.57 -15.05 12.50
CA SER A 384 16.74 -14.99 13.39
C SER A 384 17.89 -14.11 12.88
N GLY A 385 17.76 -13.46 11.73
CA GLY A 385 18.84 -12.65 11.15
C GLY A 385 20.11 -13.45 10.79
N GLY A 386 20.00 -14.77 10.63
CA GLY A 386 21.15 -15.68 10.53
C GLY A 386 21.89 -15.98 11.85
N LEU A 387 21.35 -15.56 13.01
CA LEU A 387 21.98 -15.71 14.32
C LEU A 387 21.57 -16.98 15.09
N ASP A 388 22.26 -17.24 16.20
CA ASP A 388 22.01 -18.33 17.15
C ASP A 388 20.77 -18.14 18.06
N ASN A 389 20.23 -16.91 18.16
CA ASN A 389 19.15 -16.52 19.07
C ASN A 389 17.89 -16.04 18.31
N PHE A 390 16.77 -15.91 19.02
CA PHE A 390 15.55 -15.29 18.48
C PHE A 390 15.73 -13.76 18.37
N ALA A 391 15.31 -13.24 17.22
CA ALA A 391 15.38 -11.84 16.79
C ALA A 391 14.18 -11.57 15.87
N LEU A 392 14.04 -10.32 15.40
CA LEU A 392 13.04 -9.88 14.43
C LEU A 392 13.75 -9.02 13.38
N ILE A 393 13.48 -9.22 12.09
CA ILE A 393 14.13 -8.44 11.02
C ILE A 393 13.61 -6.99 10.97
N ASP A 394 14.53 -6.05 10.76
CA ASP A 394 14.22 -4.63 10.62
C ASP A 394 15.27 -3.93 9.72
N ASN A 395 15.20 -4.25 8.42
CA ASN A 395 16.19 -3.84 7.43
C ASN A 395 15.57 -2.87 6.43
N LEU A 396 16.39 -2.00 5.83
CA LEU A 396 15.96 -1.13 4.74
C LEU A 396 17.02 -0.97 3.65
N VAL A 397 16.59 -0.44 2.51
CA VAL A 397 17.49 0.24 1.56
C VAL A 397 17.10 1.71 1.46
N MET A 398 18.11 2.58 1.47
CA MET A 398 17.98 4.02 1.25
C MET A 398 18.38 4.35 -0.19
N SER A 399 17.65 5.29 -0.81
CA SER A 399 17.95 5.78 -2.14
C SER A 399 19.27 6.57 -2.17
N PRO A 400 19.89 6.73 -3.36
CA PRO A 400 20.79 7.85 -3.57
C PRO A 400 20.09 9.19 -3.30
N GLU A 401 20.89 10.25 -3.21
CA GLU A 401 20.41 11.62 -3.17
C GLU A 401 19.73 12.00 -4.50
N ILE A 402 18.47 12.40 -4.43
CA ILE A 402 17.64 12.78 -5.58
C ILE A 402 17.48 14.31 -5.57
N ALA A 403 17.90 14.98 -6.63
CA ALA A 403 17.73 16.43 -6.76
C ALA A 403 16.25 16.77 -7.02
N VAL A 404 15.76 17.83 -6.36
CA VAL A 404 14.43 18.41 -6.59
C VAL A 404 14.45 19.39 -7.76
N ASP A 405 15.58 20.05 -7.98
CA ASP A 405 15.82 21.04 -9.04
C ASP A 405 16.32 20.36 -10.31
N LEU A 406 15.66 20.58 -11.46
CA LEU A 406 16.12 20.06 -12.75
C LEU A 406 16.98 21.09 -13.52
N PRO A 407 17.94 20.64 -14.35
CA PRO A 407 18.86 21.57 -15.04
C PRO A 407 18.20 22.47 -16.09
N GLY A 408 17.64 23.61 -15.69
CA GLY A 408 16.98 24.56 -16.59
C GLY A 408 16.41 25.79 -15.89
N THR A 409 15.21 26.18 -16.32
CA THR A 409 14.29 27.10 -15.62
C THR A 409 12.84 26.68 -15.90
N ASP A 410 12.60 25.38 -16.18
CA ASP A 410 11.31 24.87 -16.67
C ASP A 410 10.41 24.43 -15.51
N ASP A 411 11.02 24.03 -14.38
CA ASP A 411 10.40 23.64 -13.11
C ASP A 411 10.63 24.67 -11.98
N ASP A 412 11.14 25.86 -12.33
CA ASP A 412 11.40 27.04 -11.47
C ASP A 412 10.12 27.72 -10.91
N ASP A 413 8.95 27.36 -11.43
CA ASP A 413 7.67 27.97 -11.03
C ASP A 413 7.26 27.45 -9.64
N PRO A 414 6.98 28.32 -8.64
CA PRO A 414 6.66 27.90 -7.28
C PRO A 414 5.49 26.91 -7.14
N ALA A 415 4.59 26.82 -8.13
CA ALA A 415 3.52 25.82 -8.12
C ALA A 415 4.00 24.41 -8.50
N ILE A 416 5.19 24.25 -9.07
CA ILE A 416 5.82 22.97 -9.43
C ILE A 416 6.54 22.41 -8.18
N THR A 417 5.75 22.14 -7.14
CA THR A 417 6.20 21.63 -5.83
C THR A 417 5.33 20.49 -5.30
N GLY A 418 4.50 19.89 -6.17
CA GLY A 418 3.85 18.60 -5.89
C GLY A 418 4.81 17.45 -6.15
N PHE A 419 4.75 16.40 -5.34
CA PHE A 419 5.62 15.24 -5.42
C PHE A 419 4.82 13.94 -5.44
N LEU A 420 5.08 13.06 -6.40
CA LEU A 420 4.43 11.76 -6.53
C LEU A 420 5.51 10.66 -6.47
N PHE A 421 5.36 9.74 -5.54
CA PHE A 421 6.25 8.60 -5.36
C PHE A 421 5.57 7.32 -5.83
N ARG A 422 6.30 6.49 -6.57
CA ARG A 422 5.79 5.25 -7.11
C ARG A 422 6.83 4.14 -7.08
N PHE A 423 6.38 2.90 -6.95
CA PHE A 423 7.17 1.70 -7.17
C PHE A 423 6.25 0.52 -7.53
N ASP A 424 6.80 -0.53 -8.10
CA ASP A 424 6.17 -1.85 -8.12
C ASP A 424 6.73 -2.67 -6.94
N VAL A 425 5.88 -3.42 -6.25
CA VAL A 425 6.25 -4.31 -5.14
C VAL A 425 5.54 -5.65 -5.27
N TRP A 426 6.25 -6.73 -5.01
CA TRP A 426 5.68 -8.05 -4.80
C TRP A 426 5.34 -8.22 -3.31
N GLU A 427 4.06 -8.50 -3.03
CA GLU A 427 3.49 -8.69 -1.69
C GLU A 427 2.96 -10.12 -1.60
N ASP A 428 3.33 -10.87 -0.56
CA ASP A 428 2.87 -12.25 -0.32
C ASP A 428 2.54 -12.42 1.17
N GLN A 429 1.29 -12.08 1.56
CA GLN A 429 0.88 -11.88 2.94
C GLN A 429 -0.46 -12.56 3.24
N GLY A 430 -0.46 -13.88 3.08
CA GLY A 430 -1.47 -14.76 3.66
C GLY A 430 -1.47 -14.68 5.18
N VAL A 431 -2.05 -13.61 5.76
CA VAL A 431 -2.23 -13.36 7.21
C VAL A 431 -3.18 -14.39 7.81
N THR A 432 -2.67 -15.61 7.89
CA THR A 432 -3.28 -16.70 8.61
C THR A 432 -2.94 -16.48 10.07
N GLY A 433 -3.94 -16.26 10.93
CA GLY A 433 -3.76 -16.09 12.38
C GLY A 433 -3.25 -17.35 13.11
N ASN A 434 -2.64 -18.27 12.35
CA ASN A 434 -1.72 -19.32 12.75
C ASN A 434 -0.55 -18.77 13.59
N GLY A 435 -0.22 -17.49 13.45
CA GLY A 435 0.88 -16.82 14.14
C GLY A 435 2.25 -17.13 13.52
N ASP A 436 2.28 -17.59 12.27
CA ASP A 436 3.53 -17.66 11.50
C ASP A 436 4.04 -16.24 11.27
N GLY A 437 5.34 -16.01 11.50
CA GLY A 437 5.94 -14.70 11.29
C GLY A 437 5.92 -14.30 9.81
N GLU A 438 5.69 -13.02 9.53
CA GLU A 438 5.48 -12.50 8.17
C GLU A 438 6.32 -11.24 7.97
N ILE A 439 6.76 -10.96 6.74
CA ILE A 439 7.58 -9.79 6.44
C ILE A 439 6.72 -8.73 5.73
N LEU A 440 6.38 -7.67 6.44
CA LEU A 440 5.68 -6.50 5.92
C LEU A 440 6.69 -5.49 5.34
N TYR A 441 6.20 -4.41 4.72
CA TYR A 441 7.05 -3.28 4.35
C TYR A 441 6.52 -1.92 4.80
N ALA A 442 7.41 -0.94 4.86
CA ALA A 442 7.07 0.47 4.99
C ALA A 442 7.97 1.28 4.04
N TRP A 443 7.54 2.51 3.74
CA TRP A 443 8.34 3.49 3.02
C TRP A 443 8.43 4.78 3.85
N THR A 444 9.51 5.54 3.67
CA THR A 444 9.63 6.90 4.23
C THR A 444 10.32 7.82 3.23
N VAL A 445 10.08 9.13 3.37
CA VAL A 445 10.78 10.22 2.70
C VAL A 445 11.50 11.09 3.72
N SER A 446 12.67 11.61 3.36
CA SER A 446 13.35 12.70 4.04
C SER A 446 13.83 13.72 3.01
N ALA A 447 13.82 15.00 3.39
CA ALA A 447 14.11 16.13 2.53
C ALA A 447 15.12 17.06 3.19
N ALA A 448 16.01 17.66 2.40
CA ALA A 448 16.96 18.67 2.87
C ALA A 448 16.68 20.03 2.23
N MET A 449 16.92 21.10 2.97
CA MET A 449 16.89 22.48 2.47
C MET A 449 18.26 22.88 1.89
N PRO A 450 18.35 23.96 1.07
CA PRO A 450 19.60 24.46 0.50
C PRO A 450 20.71 24.72 1.52
N GLY A 451 21.68 23.81 1.62
CA GLY A 451 22.81 23.89 2.55
C GLY A 451 22.51 23.46 4.00
N GLU A 452 21.34 22.87 4.25
CA GLU A 452 20.99 22.22 5.52
C GLU A 452 21.07 20.69 5.40
N ASP A 453 21.01 20.00 6.54
CA ASP A 453 20.94 18.55 6.63
C ASP A 453 19.52 18.01 6.37
N TYR A 454 19.39 16.69 6.35
CA TYR A 454 18.13 15.98 6.06
C TYR A 454 17.13 16.03 7.23
N SER A 455 15.85 16.19 6.89
CA SER A 455 14.74 16.18 7.84
C SER A 455 14.59 14.83 8.55
N ALA A 456 13.85 14.83 9.67
CA ALA A 456 13.27 13.60 10.19
C ALA A 456 12.47 12.87 9.08
N TRP A 457 12.49 11.54 9.13
CA TRP A 457 11.79 10.68 8.16
C TRP A 457 10.27 10.75 8.36
N ALA A 458 9.53 10.95 7.27
CA ALA A 458 8.09 11.06 7.23
C ALA A 458 7.46 10.01 6.30
N SER A 459 6.20 9.64 6.54
CA SER A 459 5.41 8.74 5.69
C SER A 459 3.91 8.92 5.94
N ASP A 460 3.08 8.10 5.29
CA ASP A 460 1.66 7.93 5.59
C ASP A 460 1.37 7.33 7.00
N ASN A 461 2.40 7.02 7.79
CA ASN A 461 2.34 6.35 9.09
C ASN A 461 1.69 4.95 9.03
N PHE A 462 1.70 4.29 7.87
CA PHE A 462 1.14 2.97 7.65
C PHE A 462 2.22 1.91 7.41
N VAL A 463 1.91 0.66 7.73
CA VAL A 463 2.72 -0.52 7.40
C VAL A 463 1.94 -1.31 6.35
N HIS A 464 2.57 -1.62 5.24
CA HIS A 464 1.96 -2.10 4.01
C HIS A 464 2.27 -3.59 3.75
N GLY A 465 1.51 -4.18 2.83
CA GLY A 465 1.62 -5.59 2.43
C GLY A 465 0.34 -6.42 2.62
N TRP A 466 -0.60 -5.97 3.46
CA TRP A 466 -1.81 -6.72 3.83
C TRP A 466 -2.65 -7.21 2.63
N GLY A 467 -2.58 -8.51 2.33
CA GLY A 467 -3.36 -9.16 1.27
C GLY A 467 -2.91 -10.61 1.06
N ALA A 468 -3.86 -11.53 0.94
CA ALA A 468 -3.64 -12.96 1.19
C ALA A 468 -2.73 -13.72 0.20
N ASP A 469 -2.29 -13.08 -0.88
CA ASP A 469 -1.90 -13.74 -2.13
C ASP A 469 -0.63 -13.10 -2.73
N GLY A 470 0.39 -13.92 -3.03
CA GLY A 470 1.65 -13.51 -3.66
C GLY A 470 1.49 -12.81 -5.02
N GLN A 471 1.74 -11.51 -5.09
CA GLN A 471 1.41 -10.68 -6.26
C GLN A 471 2.23 -9.40 -6.43
N TRP A 472 2.53 -9.02 -7.68
CA TRP A 472 3.07 -7.70 -8.02
C TRP A 472 1.98 -6.63 -8.04
N ARG A 473 2.15 -5.56 -7.28
CA ARG A 473 1.29 -4.36 -7.25
C ARG A 473 2.10 -3.11 -7.56
N SER A 474 1.54 -2.21 -8.37
CA SER A 474 2.02 -0.84 -8.47
C SER A 474 1.46 -0.05 -7.29
N ARG A 475 2.33 0.65 -6.57
CA ARG A 475 2.03 1.53 -5.45
C ARG A 475 2.34 2.96 -5.84
N GLU A 476 1.46 3.88 -5.52
CA GLU A 476 1.57 5.30 -5.89
C GLU A 476 1.09 6.14 -4.68
N PHE A 477 1.91 7.09 -4.24
CA PHE A 477 1.71 7.88 -3.02
C PHE A 477 2.02 9.35 -3.30
N ASP A 478 1.15 10.24 -2.88
CA ASP A 478 1.40 11.69 -2.91
C ASP A 478 2.30 12.06 -1.72
N LEU A 479 3.48 12.61 -2.01
CA LEU A 479 4.46 13.08 -1.00
C LEU A 479 4.36 14.58 -0.76
N SER A 480 3.47 15.30 -1.45
CA SER A 480 3.43 16.76 -1.43
C SER A 480 3.16 17.33 -0.04
N GLY A 481 2.38 16.64 0.80
CA GLY A 481 2.15 16.98 2.20
C GLY A 481 3.29 16.58 3.16
N LEU A 482 4.30 15.86 2.69
CA LEU A 482 5.42 15.33 3.48
C LEU A 482 6.77 15.99 3.14
N VAL A 483 6.92 16.55 1.93
CA VAL A 483 8.12 17.28 1.49
C VAL A 483 7.98 18.77 1.82
N PRO A 484 8.89 19.38 2.59
CA PRO A 484 8.86 20.81 2.89
C PRO A 484 9.00 21.68 1.62
N PRO A 485 8.22 22.77 1.47
CA PRO A 485 8.33 23.69 0.35
C PRO A 485 9.73 24.30 0.25
N GLY A 486 10.38 24.15 -0.91
CA GLY A 486 11.73 24.68 -1.16
C GLY A 486 12.89 23.75 -0.79
N ALA A 487 12.63 22.49 -0.45
CA ALA A 487 13.67 21.46 -0.37
C ALA A 487 14.43 21.31 -1.70
N ASP A 488 15.75 21.13 -1.66
CA ASP A 488 16.60 20.96 -2.86
C ASP A 488 16.97 19.50 -3.15
N ARG A 489 16.90 18.63 -2.12
CA ARG A 489 17.30 17.23 -2.17
C ARG A 489 16.32 16.34 -1.41
N LEU A 490 16.06 15.14 -1.95
CA LEU A 490 15.23 14.09 -1.35
C LEU A 490 16.03 12.80 -1.16
N ARG A 491 15.59 11.98 -0.20
CA ARG A 491 15.89 10.55 -0.12
C ARG A 491 14.62 9.78 0.26
N ILE A 492 14.55 8.54 -0.21
CA ILE A 492 13.51 7.56 0.10
C ILE A 492 14.14 6.38 0.82
N MET A 493 13.42 5.75 1.75
CA MET A 493 13.74 4.41 2.24
C MET A 493 12.63 3.43 1.89
N LEU A 494 13.00 2.21 1.54
CA LEU A 494 12.13 1.04 1.45
C LEU A 494 12.57 0.05 2.53
N ARG A 495 11.72 -0.18 3.53
CA ARG A 495 12.00 -0.92 4.76
C ARG A 495 11.17 -2.19 4.81
N VAL A 496 11.76 -3.31 5.24
CA VAL A 496 11.07 -4.56 5.54
C VAL A 496 11.06 -4.81 7.04
N ILE A 497 9.90 -5.24 7.56
CA ILE A 497 9.62 -5.28 9.01
C ILE A 497 8.93 -6.60 9.35
N ASP A 498 9.41 -7.27 10.39
CA ASP A 498 8.76 -8.46 10.93
C ASP A 498 7.39 -8.15 11.58
N SER A 499 6.33 -8.86 11.16
CA SER A 499 4.97 -8.70 11.70
C SER A 499 4.90 -9.01 13.20
N CYS A 500 5.82 -9.83 13.72
CA CYS A 500 5.92 -10.14 15.14
C CYS A 500 6.21 -8.92 16.02
N GLN A 501 6.78 -7.83 15.47
CA GLN A 501 6.94 -6.56 16.19
C GLN A 501 5.57 -6.01 16.69
N PHE A 502 4.49 -6.36 16.00
CA PHE A 502 3.13 -5.87 16.26
C PHE A 502 2.26 -6.84 17.09
N SER A 503 2.88 -7.86 17.69
CA SER A 503 2.27 -8.72 18.72
C SER A 503 1.16 -9.69 18.27
N PHE A 504 1.18 -10.15 17.02
CA PHE A 504 0.21 -11.13 16.49
C PHE A 504 0.37 -12.58 17.02
N GLY A 505 1.41 -12.83 17.83
CA GLY A 505 1.79 -14.16 18.30
C GLY A 505 2.86 -14.75 17.38
N CYS A 506 4.04 -15.04 17.92
CA CYS A 506 5.25 -15.23 17.12
C CYS A 506 5.62 -16.71 16.96
N ASN A 507 5.60 -17.22 15.74
CA ASN A 507 6.14 -18.53 15.36
C ASN A 507 7.25 -18.34 14.30
N PRO A 508 8.54 -18.39 14.70
CA PRO A 508 9.65 -18.10 13.80
C PRO A 508 9.83 -19.21 12.76
N LYS A 509 9.32 -18.96 11.54
CA LYS A 509 9.48 -19.80 10.35
C LYS A 509 9.84 -18.88 9.19
N SER A 510 10.98 -19.10 8.54
CA SER A 510 11.45 -18.23 7.45
C SER A 510 10.37 -17.94 6.41
N ALA A 511 10.16 -16.66 6.07
CA ALA A 511 8.99 -16.18 5.34
C ALA A 511 9.38 -15.36 4.09
N PRO A 512 8.49 -15.26 3.08
CA PRO A 512 8.68 -14.37 1.94
C PRO A 512 8.84 -12.91 2.39
N ALA A 513 9.79 -12.21 1.76
CA ALA A 513 10.04 -10.79 1.97
C ALA A 513 9.58 -9.97 0.74
N PRO A 514 9.07 -8.74 0.94
CA PRO A 514 8.72 -7.85 -0.16
C PRO A 514 9.89 -7.56 -1.11
N ILE A 515 9.58 -7.53 -2.40
CA ILE A 515 10.54 -7.34 -3.51
C ILE A 515 10.09 -6.12 -4.31
N PHE A 516 10.99 -5.21 -4.66
CA PHE A 516 10.65 -3.92 -5.25
C PHE A 516 11.32 -3.73 -6.63
N ASP A 517 10.65 -2.98 -7.51
CA ASP A 517 11.10 -2.58 -8.85
C ASP A 517 10.46 -1.24 -9.24
N ASN A 518 10.86 -0.66 -10.38
CA ASN A 518 10.21 0.48 -11.04
C ASN A 518 10.00 1.71 -10.13
N VAL A 519 10.91 1.91 -9.18
CA VAL A 519 10.87 3.05 -8.26
C VAL A 519 10.99 4.35 -9.05
N ALA A 520 10.13 5.32 -8.77
CA ALA A 520 10.09 6.60 -9.47
C ALA A 520 9.63 7.72 -8.55
N ILE A 521 10.18 8.92 -8.77
CA ILE A 521 9.68 10.17 -8.18
C ILE A 521 9.39 11.16 -9.31
N TYR A 522 8.21 11.75 -9.26
CA TYR A 522 7.77 12.81 -10.17
C TYR A 522 7.54 14.11 -9.40
N LYS A 523 7.92 15.23 -10.02
CA LYS A 523 7.61 16.59 -9.56
C LYS A 523 6.52 17.17 -10.47
N TYR A 524 5.46 17.74 -9.92
CA TYR A 524 4.32 18.21 -10.73
C TYR A 524 3.76 19.55 -10.28
N ARG A 525 3.05 20.21 -11.19
CA ARG A 525 2.37 21.48 -10.94
C ARG A 525 1.09 21.24 -10.13
N LEU A 526 1.07 21.77 -8.91
CA LEU A 526 -0.13 21.88 -8.09
C LEU A 526 -1.03 23.01 -8.60
N PRO A 527 -2.36 22.84 -8.60
CA PRO A 527 -3.30 23.89 -8.98
C PRO A 527 -3.59 24.89 -7.83
N GLY A 528 -3.29 24.50 -6.58
CA GLY A 528 -3.53 25.23 -5.33
C GLY A 528 -3.03 24.42 -4.11
N PRO A 529 -3.57 24.63 -2.89
CA PRO A 529 -3.28 23.82 -1.71
C PRO A 529 -3.51 22.31 -1.94
N VAL A 530 -2.84 21.43 -1.20
CA VAL A 530 -3.15 19.99 -1.24
C VAL A 530 -4.43 19.73 -0.44
N LEU A 531 -5.27 18.83 -0.96
CA LEU A 531 -6.50 18.34 -0.31
C LEU A 531 -6.46 16.81 -0.29
N SER A 532 -6.71 16.20 0.86
CA SER A 532 -6.81 14.74 1.02
C SER A 532 -7.98 14.35 1.92
N MET A 533 -8.59 13.20 1.64
CA MET A 533 -9.64 12.60 2.47
C MET A 533 -9.52 11.09 2.39
N ARG A 534 -9.78 10.40 3.49
CA ARG A 534 -9.69 8.94 3.58
C ARG A 534 -11.04 8.34 3.21
N ALA A 535 -11.08 7.27 2.43
CA ALA A 535 -12.33 6.77 1.83
C ALA A 535 -13.43 6.36 2.84
N TRP A 536 -13.08 6.04 4.09
CA TRP A 536 -14.02 5.78 5.19
C TRP A 536 -14.63 7.05 5.83
N ASP A 537 -13.97 8.21 5.70
CA ASP A 537 -14.43 9.49 6.23
C ASP A 537 -15.33 10.22 5.19
N GLN A 538 -15.54 9.63 3.99
CA GLN A 538 -16.49 10.07 2.95
C GLN A 538 -17.96 9.81 3.34
N ALA A 539 -18.88 10.57 2.76
CA ALA A 539 -20.32 10.37 2.95
C ALA A 539 -20.85 9.06 2.32
N GLN A 540 -21.84 8.44 2.96
CA GLN A 540 -22.41 7.12 2.62
C GLN A 540 -23.86 7.20 2.12
N ASP A 541 -24.25 6.35 1.16
CA ASP A 541 -25.64 6.20 0.72
C ASP A 541 -26.54 5.76 1.89
N ALA A 542 -27.75 6.32 2.01
CA ALA A 542 -28.52 6.26 3.25
C ALA A 542 -30.04 6.14 3.07
N PHE A 543 -30.71 5.59 4.08
CA PHE A 543 -32.17 5.39 4.17
C PHE A 543 -32.78 6.16 5.38
N PRO A 544 -34.10 6.43 5.39
CA PRO A 544 -34.76 7.19 6.47
C PRO A 544 -34.61 6.64 7.88
N LEU A 545 -34.30 7.53 8.84
CA LEU A 545 -34.15 7.20 10.26
C LEU A 545 -35.41 6.60 10.92
N ASN A 546 -36.59 6.88 10.37
CA ASN A 546 -37.89 6.37 10.84
C ASN A 546 -38.09 4.86 10.57
N GLY A 547 -37.26 4.24 9.72
CA GLY A 547 -37.30 2.79 9.48
C GLY A 547 -38.55 2.25 8.77
N SER A 548 -39.49 3.11 8.37
CA SER A 548 -40.71 2.74 7.66
C SER A 548 -40.96 3.73 6.53
N ILE A 549 -41.36 3.23 5.36
CA ILE A 549 -41.73 4.06 4.21
C ILE A 549 -43.23 4.31 4.22
N ASP A 550 -43.65 5.53 4.61
CA ASP A 550 -45.03 5.99 4.54
C ASP A 550 -45.08 7.39 3.93
N THR A 551 -45.52 7.48 2.66
CA THR A 551 -45.64 8.75 1.93
C THR A 551 -47.06 9.33 1.97
N SER A 552 -47.98 8.72 2.71
CA SER A 552 -49.43 8.93 2.55
C SER A 552 -49.95 10.26 3.12
N THR A 553 -49.21 10.91 4.00
CA THR A 553 -49.52 12.25 4.53
C THR A 553 -48.27 13.13 4.57
N GLY A 554 -48.45 14.46 4.62
CA GLY A 554 -47.33 15.40 4.75
C GLY A 554 -46.44 15.07 5.94
N ALA A 555 -47.03 14.93 7.14
CA ALA A 555 -46.33 14.59 8.38
C ALA A 555 -45.66 13.19 8.39
N ASN A 556 -46.04 12.29 7.48
CA ASN A 556 -45.35 11.01 7.33
C ASN A 556 -44.12 11.15 6.41
N ARG A 557 -44.22 11.97 5.35
CA ARG A 557 -43.09 12.35 4.49
C ARG A 557 -42.06 13.22 5.20
N ASP A 558 -42.54 14.14 6.04
CA ASP A 558 -41.78 14.98 6.99
C ASP A 558 -40.78 14.10 7.77
N ALA A 559 -41.28 13.01 8.35
CA ALA A 559 -40.49 12.03 9.09
C ALA A 559 -39.78 10.97 8.20
N LEU A 560 -39.35 11.32 6.98
CA LEU A 560 -38.49 10.47 6.14
C LEU A 560 -37.10 11.08 5.92
N ASP A 561 -36.63 11.94 6.83
CA ASP A 561 -35.30 12.55 6.75
C ASP A 561 -34.18 11.52 6.53
N VAL A 562 -33.26 11.85 5.62
CA VAL A 562 -32.02 11.09 5.38
C VAL A 562 -30.82 11.97 5.74
N PRO A 563 -30.03 11.62 6.76
CA PRO A 563 -28.90 12.43 7.23
C PRO A 563 -27.70 12.43 6.27
N PHE A 564 -26.79 13.38 6.44
CA PHE A 564 -25.55 13.48 5.66
C PHE A 564 -24.35 13.08 6.51
N SER A 565 -24.09 11.77 6.63
CA SER A 565 -23.10 11.23 7.56
C SER A 565 -21.92 10.52 6.88
N MET A 566 -20.73 10.58 7.49
CA MET A 566 -19.54 9.82 7.05
C MET A 566 -19.79 8.31 7.19
N ALA A 567 -19.23 7.50 6.31
CA ALA A 567 -19.41 6.04 6.29
C ALA A 567 -18.87 5.33 7.54
N ARG A 568 -17.83 5.90 8.14
CA ARG A 568 -17.10 5.40 9.31
C ARG A 568 -17.95 5.46 10.57
N ASP A 569 -18.05 4.31 11.22
CA ASP A 569 -18.55 4.21 12.59
C ASP A 569 -17.58 4.86 13.59
N ILE A 570 -18.06 5.86 14.34
CA ILE A 570 -17.26 6.57 15.36
C ILE A 570 -17.30 5.88 16.74
N ASN A 571 -18.03 4.76 16.90
CA ASN A 571 -18.24 4.06 18.15
C ASN A 571 -17.74 2.60 18.13
N ASN A 572 -16.42 2.43 18.19
CA ASN A 572 -15.77 1.11 18.19
C ASN A 572 -15.97 0.26 19.47
N GLN A 573 -16.91 0.61 20.36
CA GLN A 573 -17.13 -0.07 21.66
C GLN A 573 -18.48 -0.81 21.78
N LEU A 574 -19.41 -0.67 20.82
CA LEU A 574 -20.75 -1.29 20.87
C LEU A 574 -21.07 -2.10 19.62
N MET A 575 -22.03 -3.04 19.74
CA MET A 575 -22.59 -3.79 18.61
C MET A 575 -23.49 -2.97 17.67
N ALA A 576 -23.76 -1.70 18.01
CA ALA A 576 -24.49 -0.78 17.15
C ALA A 576 -23.49 0.14 16.45
N ASN A 577 -23.70 0.34 15.15
CA ASN A 577 -23.09 1.39 14.36
C ASN A 577 -23.53 2.77 14.88
N VAL A 578 -22.60 3.72 14.97
CA VAL A 578 -22.91 5.15 15.16
C VAL A 578 -22.25 5.93 14.02
N PRO A 579 -23.04 6.46 13.07
CA PRO A 579 -22.55 7.38 12.05
C PRO A 579 -21.69 8.51 12.64
N GLY A 580 -20.59 8.85 11.98
CA GLY A 580 -19.97 10.16 12.20
C GLY A 580 -20.75 11.22 11.45
N ASP A 581 -21.10 12.31 12.16
CA ASP A 581 -21.92 13.43 11.69
C ASP A 581 -21.25 14.15 10.50
N SER A 582 -20.33 15.07 10.78
CA SER A 582 -19.64 15.88 9.76
C SER A 582 -18.52 15.15 9.02
N ILE A 583 -18.32 15.47 7.74
CA ILE A 583 -17.26 14.92 6.87
C ILE A 583 -15.91 15.58 7.19
N VAL A 584 -14.85 14.77 7.30
CA VAL A 584 -13.51 15.20 7.73
C VAL A 584 -12.48 15.04 6.61
N PHE A 585 -11.66 16.08 6.39
CA PHE A 585 -10.64 16.12 5.35
C PHE A 585 -9.42 16.94 5.78
N GLU A 586 -8.29 16.73 5.11
CA GLU A 586 -7.00 17.37 5.36
C GLU A 586 -6.73 18.41 4.25
N ALA A 587 -6.13 19.55 4.60
CA ALA A 587 -5.85 20.65 3.67
C ALA A 587 -4.56 21.41 4.03
N THR A 588 -3.57 21.42 3.12
CA THR A 588 -2.22 21.93 3.43
C THR A 588 -1.71 22.94 2.37
N PRO A 589 -1.33 24.18 2.75
CA PRO A 589 -0.71 25.14 1.84
C PRO A 589 0.79 24.88 1.71
N ILE A 590 1.23 24.40 0.53
CA ILE A 590 2.64 24.07 0.26
C ILE A 590 3.23 24.86 -0.92
N ILE A 591 2.46 25.70 -1.58
CA ILE A 591 2.95 26.52 -2.70
C ILE A 591 3.64 27.77 -2.13
N GLY A 592 4.97 27.68 -1.94
CA GLY A 592 5.79 28.76 -1.42
C GLY A 592 5.38 29.21 -0.01
N ALA A 593 5.35 30.52 0.22
CA ALA A 593 4.95 31.13 1.49
C ALA A 593 3.45 31.50 1.55
N SER A 594 2.60 30.83 0.75
CA SER A 594 1.15 31.06 0.76
C SER A 594 0.49 30.44 2.00
N ALA A 595 -0.72 30.90 2.31
CA ALA A 595 -1.58 30.30 3.33
C ALA A 595 -2.97 30.03 2.74
N ILE A 596 -3.69 29.03 3.26
CA ILE A 596 -5.12 28.85 2.94
C ILE A 596 -5.87 30.09 3.45
N THR A 597 -6.64 30.72 2.56
CA THR A 597 -7.45 31.92 2.88
C THR A 597 -8.96 31.66 2.80
N ASP A 598 -9.37 30.63 2.07
CA ASP A 598 -10.75 30.15 2.01
C ASP A 598 -10.76 28.62 1.83
N LEU A 599 -11.72 27.95 2.45
CA LEU A 599 -11.85 26.49 2.46
C LEU A 599 -13.34 26.12 2.57
N ARG A 600 -13.87 25.48 1.52
CA ARG A 600 -15.32 25.27 1.36
C ARG A 600 -15.65 23.84 0.96
N MET A 601 -16.80 23.35 1.40
CA MET A 601 -17.52 22.29 0.72
C MET A 601 -18.60 22.91 -0.18
N PHE A 602 -18.48 22.70 -1.49
CA PHE A 602 -19.51 23.02 -2.46
C PHE A 602 -20.49 21.85 -2.57
N TRP A 603 -21.79 22.13 -2.64
CA TRP A 603 -22.82 21.10 -2.78
C TRP A 603 -23.91 21.45 -3.78
N ALA A 604 -24.43 20.41 -4.44
CA ALA A 604 -25.58 20.48 -5.34
C ALA A 604 -26.51 19.30 -5.02
N LEU A 605 -27.78 19.60 -4.73
CA LEU A 605 -28.80 18.64 -4.35
C LEU A 605 -29.91 18.62 -5.41
N GLN A 606 -30.05 17.51 -6.14
CA GLN A 606 -31.25 17.27 -6.94
C GLN A 606 -32.39 16.91 -5.99
N THR A 607 -33.31 17.85 -5.74
CA THR A 607 -34.47 17.60 -4.90
C THR A 607 -35.56 16.81 -5.62
N ASN A 608 -36.12 15.82 -4.95
CA ASN A 608 -37.28 15.05 -5.36
C ASN A 608 -38.58 15.89 -5.18
N PRO A 609 -39.41 16.04 -6.23
CA PRO A 609 -40.67 16.80 -6.18
C PRO A 609 -41.78 16.17 -5.33
N LEU A 610 -41.63 14.94 -4.83
CA LEU A 610 -42.57 14.32 -3.88
C LEU A 610 -42.53 15.00 -2.50
N PHE A 611 -41.38 15.54 -2.12
CA PHE A 611 -41.14 16.17 -0.83
C PHE A 611 -41.25 17.69 -0.98
N GLU A 612 -42.47 18.17 -0.75
CA GLU A 612 -42.94 19.52 -1.03
C GLU A 612 -42.21 20.62 -0.24
N ASP A 613 -42.15 21.83 -0.82
CA ASP A 613 -41.47 23.04 -0.29
C ASP A 613 -41.80 23.40 1.18
N ALA A 614 -42.88 22.84 1.75
CA ALA A 614 -43.31 23.08 3.13
C ALA A 614 -42.65 22.14 4.16
N LEU A 615 -41.98 21.07 3.71
CA LEU A 615 -41.17 20.16 4.53
C LEU A 615 -39.68 20.57 4.48
N ARG A 616 -39.24 21.21 3.39
CA ARG A 616 -37.81 21.43 3.13
C ARG A 616 -37.25 22.72 3.73
N SER A 617 -36.19 22.61 4.50
CA SER A 617 -35.39 23.72 5.03
C SER A 617 -34.04 23.81 4.31
N ALA A 618 -33.77 24.96 3.70
CA ALA A 618 -32.46 25.24 3.12
C ALA A 618 -31.40 25.52 4.22
N PRO A 619 -30.13 25.12 4.04
CA PRO A 619 -29.06 25.45 4.99
C PRO A 619 -28.97 26.96 5.25
N ALA A 620 -28.86 27.33 6.53
CA ALA A 620 -28.97 28.72 7.02
C ALA A 620 -28.14 28.99 8.29
N ARG A 621 -27.15 28.14 8.58
CA ARG A 621 -26.11 28.34 9.62
C ARG A 621 -25.19 29.48 9.18
N THR A 622 -24.37 30.01 10.10
CA THR A 622 -23.43 31.10 9.77
C THR A 622 -22.25 30.68 8.88
N VAL A 623 -22.12 29.38 8.58
CA VAL A 623 -21.15 28.80 7.62
C VAL A 623 -21.77 28.51 6.26
N ASP A 624 -23.11 28.59 6.13
CA ASP A 624 -23.82 28.28 4.89
C ASP A 624 -23.87 29.53 4.00
N GLU A 625 -23.05 29.55 2.95
CA GLU A 625 -22.93 30.68 2.02
C GLU A 625 -23.49 30.33 0.63
N ASN A 626 -23.81 31.36 -0.15
CA ASN A 626 -24.28 31.28 -1.55
C ASN A 626 -25.45 30.29 -1.82
N VAL A 627 -26.23 29.95 -0.78
CA VAL A 627 -27.33 28.98 -0.87
C VAL A 627 -28.43 29.48 -1.81
N VAL A 628 -28.68 28.70 -2.87
CA VAL A 628 -29.76 28.88 -3.85
C VAL A 628 -30.71 27.69 -3.75
N ALA A 629 -31.79 27.88 -2.99
CA ALA A 629 -32.92 26.95 -2.94
C ALA A 629 -34.01 27.34 -3.96
N GLY A 630 -34.67 26.34 -4.53
CA GLY A 630 -35.82 26.47 -5.42
C GLY A 630 -37.03 25.68 -4.93
N ALA A 631 -38.02 25.46 -5.80
CA ALA A 631 -39.11 24.53 -5.50
C ALA A 631 -38.60 23.07 -5.52
N ALA A 632 -39.32 22.17 -4.86
CA ALA A 632 -39.04 20.73 -4.93
C ALA A 632 -39.11 20.23 -6.38
N GLY A 633 -38.16 19.40 -6.79
CA GLY A 633 -37.96 19.02 -8.20
C GLY A 633 -36.97 19.92 -8.96
N THR A 634 -36.31 20.86 -8.29
CA THR A 634 -35.18 21.63 -8.84
C THR A 634 -33.86 21.27 -8.17
N ILE A 635 -32.75 21.60 -8.82
CA ILE A 635 -31.42 21.51 -8.21
C ILE A 635 -31.26 22.71 -7.25
N TRP A 636 -30.99 22.40 -5.98
CA TRP A 636 -30.53 23.37 -4.99
C TRP A 636 -28.99 23.35 -4.97
N THR A 637 -28.36 24.48 -4.67
CA THR A 637 -26.88 24.56 -4.55
C THR A 637 -26.48 25.42 -3.37
N GLY A 638 -25.28 25.23 -2.85
CA GLY A 638 -24.69 26.14 -1.88
C GLY A 638 -23.26 25.78 -1.52
N GLU A 639 -22.72 26.52 -0.55
CA GLU A 639 -21.37 26.38 -0.03
C GLU A 639 -21.43 26.28 1.50
N VAL A 640 -20.52 25.50 2.09
CA VAL A 640 -20.31 25.42 3.54
C VAL A 640 -18.85 25.76 3.82
N VAL A 641 -18.60 26.85 4.55
CA VAL A 641 -17.26 27.23 5.00
C VAL A 641 -16.80 26.24 6.08
N ALA A 642 -15.65 25.60 5.88
CA ALA A 642 -15.12 24.58 6.80
C ALA A 642 -14.53 25.20 8.08
N ASP A 643 -14.60 24.50 9.21
CA ASP A 643 -13.87 24.82 10.45
C ASP A 643 -12.80 23.76 10.74
N SER A 644 -11.79 24.11 11.52
CA SER A 644 -10.75 23.18 11.95
C SER A 644 -11.30 22.15 12.94
N VAL A 645 -10.96 20.88 12.75
CA VAL A 645 -11.28 19.81 13.71
C VAL A 645 -10.61 20.12 15.05
N ARG A 646 -11.30 19.82 16.16
CA ARG A 646 -10.82 20.13 17.52
C ARG A 646 -10.65 18.86 18.34
N SER A 647 -9.52 18.79 19.04
CA SER A 647 -9.30 17.81 20.10
C SER A 647 -10.34 17.95 21.22
N SER A 648 -10.48 16.93 22.08
CA SER A 648 -11.36 16.98 23.26
C SER A 648 -10.99 18.07 24.29
N ALA A 649 -9.83 18.72 24.14
CA ALA A 649 -9.41 19.90 24.90
C ALA A 649 -9.82 21.25 24.24
N GLY A 650 -10.49 21.22 23.09
CA GLY A 650 -10.90 22.40 22.30
C GLY A 650 -9.80 23.01 21.42
N VAL A 651 -8.56 22.50 21.51
CA VAL A 651 -7.43 22.90 20.67
C VAL A 651 -7.66 22.37 19.26
N ALA A 652 -7.57 23.26 18.26
CA ALA A 652 -7.64 22.90 16.85
C ALA A 652 -6.47 21.98 16.46
N ILE A 653 -6.76 20.97 15.66
CA ILE A 653 -5.77 20.10 15.03
C ILE A 653 -5.28 20.84 13.77
N GLN A 654 -3.96 20.89 13.58
CA GLN A 654 -3.36 21.53 12.41
C GLN A 654 -3.75 20.77 11.13
N ASP A 655 -4.01 21.52 10.06
CA ASP A 655 -4.27 21.06 8.69
C ASP A 655 -5.43 20.06 8.51
N LEU A 656 -6.26 19.87 9.55
CA LEU A 656 -7.41 18.96 9.59
C LEU A 656 -8.72 19.74 9.79
N PHE A 657 -9.66 19.58 8.87
CA PHE A 657 -10.89 20.37 8.74
C PHE A 657 -12.13 19.48 8.62
N PHE A 658 -13.31 20.07 8.83
CA PHE A 658 -14.58 19.41 8.61
C PHE A 658 -15.61 20.32 7.95
N ALA A 659 -16.54 19.71 7.22
CA ALA A 659 -17.76 20.35 6.72
C ALA A 659 -18.97 19.44 6.92
N ASP A 660 -20.16 20.02 6.86
CA ASP A 660 -21.35 19.47 7.49
C ASP A 660 -22.62 19.92 6.73
N LEU A 661 -23.72 19.18 6.76
CA LEU A 661 -25.01 19.57 6.16
C LEU A 661 -26.16 19.22 7.11
N PRO A 662 -27.34 19.87 7.01
CA PRO A 662 -28.43 19.60 7.94
C PRO A 662 -29.00 18.19 7.77
N ASP A 663 -29.11 17.46 8.88
CA ASP A 663 -29.65 16.09 8.96
C ASP A 663 -31.18 15.98 8.86
N ILE A 664 -31.88 17.10 9.00
CA ILE A 664 -33.34 17.19 9.15
C ILE A 664 -33.85 18.26 8.19
N ASP A 665 -35.04 18.03 7.60
CA ASP A 665 -35.71 18.91 6.61
C ASP A 665 -34.92 19.12 5.30
N PHE A 666 -33.75 18.48 5.08
CA PHE A 666 -32.86 18.80 3.95
C PHE A 666 -32.91 17.76 2.83
N MET A 667 -32.46 16.53 3.08
CA MET A 667 -32.49 15.41 2.13
C MET A 667 -33.61 14.41 2.44
N TYR A 668 -34.28 13.96 1.39
CA TYR A 668 -35.38 13.00 1.44
C TYR A 668 -35.21 11.89 0.38
N PRO A 669 -35.85 10.72 0.54
CA PRO A 669 -35.72 9.58 -0.40
C PRO A 669 -35.96 9.96 -1.87
N GLY A 670 -35.06 9.58 -2.75
CA GLY A 670 -35.01 9.99 -4.16
C GLY A 670 -34.24 11.30 -4.43
N ASP A 671 -33.72 11.96 -3.40
CA ASP A 671 -32.74 13.03 -3.58
C ASP A 671 -31.36 12.47 -3.96
N VAL A 672 -30.61 13.26 -4.72
CA VAL A 672 -29.20 12.96 -5.07
C VAL A 672 -28.34 14.17 -4.74
N LEU A 673 -27.34 14.00 -3.90
CA LEU A 673 -26.36 15.02 -3.54
C LEU A 673 -25.06 14.77 -4.32
N HIS A 674 -24.50 15.82 -4.91
CA HIS A 674 -23.09 15.90 -5.30
C HIS A 674 -22.40 16.89 -4.36
N TYR A 675 -21.19 16.59 -3.90
CA TYR A 675 -20.37 17.52 -3.10
C TYR A 675 -18.92 17.56 -3.62
N TYR A 676 -18.17 18.62 -3.32
CA TYR A 676 -16.70 18.63 -3.45
C TYR A 676 -16.09 19.63 -2.47
N PHE A 677 -14.81 19.46 -2.14
CA PHE A 677 -14.05 20.42 -1.34
C PHE A 677 -13.20 21.31 -2.23
N GLU A 678 -13.07 22.58 -1.88
CA GLU A 678 -12.23 23.56 -2.57
C GLU A 678 -11.38 24.34 -1.57
N ALA A 679 -10.09 24.52 -1.88
CA ALA A 679 -9.14 25.28 -1.08
C ALA A 679 -8.52 26.41 -1.93
N THR A 680 -8.55 27.64 -1.42
CA THR A 680 -7.95 28.81 -2.08
C THR A 680 -6.78 29.36 -1.26
N ASP A 681 -5.61 29.49 -1.88
CA ASP A 681 -4.42 30.09 -1.25
C ASP A 681 -4.41 31.63 -1.31
N SER A 682 -3.47 32.25 -0.58
CA SER A 682 -3.33 33.71 -0.48
C SER A 682 -2.93 34.43 -1.77
N ASP A 683 -2.48 33.69 -2.79
CA ASP A 683 -2.16 34.23 -4.11
C ASP A 683 -3.32 34.02 -5.10
N GLY A 684 -4.38 33.31 -4.69
CA GLY A 684 -5.57 33.01 -5.48
C GLY A 684 -5.48 31.72 -6.31
N ARG A 685 -4.60 30.78 -5.94
CA ARG A 685 -4.56 29.43 -6.53
C ARG A 685 -5.61 28.53 -5.88
N VAL A 686 -6.16 27.58 -6.63
CA VAL A 686 -7.36 26.81 -6.24
C VAL A 686 -7.18 25.32 -6.55
N SER A 687 -7.43 24.48 -5.54
CA SER A 687 -7.51 23.02 -5.69
C SER A 687 -8.90 22.52 -5.33
N THR A 688 -9.34 21.43 -5.97
CA THR A 688 -10.58 20.72 -5.62
C THR A 688 -10.35 19.24 -5.32
N LEU A 689 -11.19 18.69 -4.45
CA LEU A 689 -11.28 17.26 -4.13
C LEU A 689 -12.75 16.82 -4.30
N PRO A 690 -13.10 16.08 -5.37
CA PRO A 690 -12.22 15.48 -6.36
C PRO A 690 -11.68 16.54 -7.35
N TYR A 691 -10.62 16.15 -8.07
CA TYR A 691 -9.98 17.02 -9.06
C TYR A 691 -10.87 17.32 -10.29
N ASP A 692 -11.69 16.35 -10.73
CA ASP A 692 -12.61 16.56 -11.86
C ASP A 692 -14.01 16.94 -11.38
N THR A 693 -14.31 18.23 -11.41
CA THR A 693 -15.62 18.81 -11.10
C THR A 693 -16.50 19.04 -12.35
N SER A 694 -16.09 18.58 -13.54
CA SER A 694 -16.71 18.95 -14.82
C SER A 694 -18.19 18.54 -15.02
N SER A 695 -18.65 17.54 -14.25
CA SER A 695 -20.06 17.09 -14.18
C SER A 695 -20.74 17.44 -12.85
N PHE A 696 -20.17 18.34 -12.03
CA PHE A 696 -20.80 18.78 -10.79
C PHE A 696 -22.16 19.46 -11.06
N GLY A 697 -23.19 19.12 -10.27
CA GLY A 697 -24.56 19.56 -10.50
C GLY A 697 -25.23 19.01 -11.78
N VAL A 698 -24.57 18.12 -12.54
CA VAL A 698 -25.16 17.42 -13.68
C VAL A 698 -25.60 16.04 -13.24
N PHE A 699 -26.91 15.83 -13.17
CA PHE A 699 -27.50 14.59 -12.63
C PHE A 699 -28.03 13.65 -13.72
N GLY A 700 -28.32 12.40 -13.32
CA GLY A 700 -28.87 11.36 -14.19
C GLY A 700 -27.82 10.64 -15.04
N PRO A 701 -28.25 9.74 -15.96
CA PRO A 701 -27.39 8.73 -16.60
C PRO A 701 -26.38 9.29 -17.63
N ALA A 702 -26.34 10.62 -17.83
CA ALA A 702 -25.33 11.30 -18.63
C ALA A 702 -24.18 11.88 -17.80
N SER A 703 -24.28 11.89 -16.47
CA SER A 703 -23.23 12.41 -15.59
C SER A 703 -21.96 11.58 -15.65
N THR A 704 -20.82 12.26 -15.47
CA THR A 704 -19.49 11.67 -15.27
C THR A 704 -18.86 12.12 -13.95
N PHE A 705 -19.66 12.66 -13.01
CA PHE A 705 -19.16 13.10 -11.72
C PHE A 705 -18.73 11.90 -10.85
N ASP A 706 -17.78 12.11 -9.94
CA ASP A 706 -17.22 11.04 -9.14
C ASP A 706 -18.24 10.49 -8.12
N ARG A 707 -18.49 9.18 -8.20
CA ARG A 707 -19.44 8.44 -7.35
C ARG A 707 -18.91 8.20 -5.93
N GLN A 708 -17.67 8.57 -5.64
CA GLN A 708 -17.19 8.74 -4.26
C GLN A 708 -17.75 10.01 -3.59
N PHE A 709 -18.04 11.04 -4.39
CA PHE A 709 -18.50 12.36 -3.94
C PHE A 709 -20.00 12.58 -4.23
N MET A 710 -20.73 11.47 -4.33
CA MET A 710 -22.19 11.42 -4.44
C MET A 710 -22.79 10.74 -3.21
N VAL A 711 -24.00 11.15 -2.84
CA VAL A 711 -24.85 10.47 -1.86
C VAL A 711 -26.24 10.30 -2.46
N ARG A 712 -26.80 9.09 -2.32
CA ARG A 712 -28.20 8.78 -2.62
C ARG A 712 -29.02 8.67 -1.34
N ALA A 713 -30.14 9.38 -1.29
CA ALA A 713 -31.19 9.13 -0.32
C ALA A 713 -32.13 8.05 -0.89
N LEU A 714 -32.24 6.91 -0.21
CA LEU A 714 -32.91 5.71 -0.73
C LEU A 714 -34.17 5.35 0.08
N PRO A 715 -35.17 4.67 -0.51
CA PRO A 715 -35.31 4.33 -1.93
C PRO A 715 -35.75 5.54 -2.78
N THR A 716 -35.66 5.49 -4.11
CA THR A 716 -36.17 6.60 -4.95
C THR A 716 -37.69 6.61 -5.02
N LEU A 717 -38.34 7.36 -4.12
CA LEU A 717 -39.80 7.46 -4.02
C LEU A 717 -40.38 8.45 -5.04
N THR A 718 -41.16 7.96 -6.00
CA THR A 718 -41.68 8.75 -7.13
C THR A 718 -43.09 9.30 -6.93
N ASP A 719 -43.89 8.73 -6.02
CA ASP A 719 -45.24 9.23 -5.71
C ASP A 719 -45.71 9.01 -4.26
N ALA A 720 -46.86 9.61 -3.92
CA ALA A 720 -47.50 9.53 -2.60
C ALA A 720 -48.26 8.21 -2.35
N ALA A 721 -48.12 7.22 -3.24
CA ALA A 721 -48.50 5.82 -2.99
C ALA A 721 -47.29 4.94 -2.65
N GLY A 722 -46.06 5.48 -2.75
CA GLY A 722 -44.82 4.76 -2.47
C GLY A 722 -44.23 4.05 -3.69
N ALA A 723 -44.59 4.45 -4.91
CA ALA A 723 -43.99 3.88 -6.11
C ALA A 723 -42.48 4.21 -6.20
N GLN A 724 -41.65 3.22 -6.46
CA GLN A 724 -40.18 3.31 -6.54
C GLN A 724 -39.63 2.35 -7.61
N PRO A 725 -38.35 2.43 -7.99
CA PRO A 725 -37.69 1.37 -8.74
C PRO A 725 -37.84 0.00 -8.06
N SER A 726 -38.11 -1.05 -8.84
CA SER A 726 -38.21 -2.42 -8.30
C SER A 726 -36.87 -3.16 -8.27
N LEU A 727 -35.81 -2.59 -8.85
CA LEU A 727 -34.45 -3.12 -8.86
C LEU A 727 -33.53 -2.27 -7.97
N LEU A 728 -32.84 -2.92 -7.02
CA LEU A 728 -31.72 -2.34 -6.27
C LEU A 728 -30.41 -3.02 -6.69
N VAL A 729 -29.35 -2.25 -6.89
CA VAL A 729 -27.98 -2.76 -6.99
C VAL A 729 -27.29 -2.47 -5.65
N ILE A 730 -26.89 -3.52 -4.94
CA ILE A 730 -26.02 -3.43 -3.76
C ILE A 730 -24.60 -3.69 -4.23
N ASN A 731 -23.70 -2.74 -3.99
CA ASN A 731 -22.30 -2.86 -4.36
C ASN A 731 -21.41 -2.84 -3.11
N GLU A 732 -20.86 -4.01 -2.79
CA GLU A 732 -19.97 -4.28 -1.67
C GLU A 732 -18.59 -4.75 -2.17
N ALA A 733 -18.29 -4.55 -3.46
CA ALA A 733 -17.00 -4.86 -4.06
C ALA A 733 -15.87 -3.99 -3.49
N ARG A 734 -14.68 -4.59 -3.32
CA ARG A 734 -13.48 -3.88 -2.85
C ARG A 734 -12.89 -2.93 -3.90
N LEU A 735 -13.28 -3.07 -5.17
CA LEU A 735 -12.83 -2.26 -6.31
C LEU A 735 -14.03 -1.73 -7.12
N ASP A 736 -13.93 -0.48 -7.56
CA ASP A 736 -14.98 0.23 -8.32
C ASP A 736 -15.26 -0.35 -9.74
N ASP A 737 -14.46 -1.33 -10.17
CA ASP A 737 -14.59 -2.06 -11.43
C ASP A 737 -15.99 -2.70 -11.62
N ASP A 738 -16.63 -3.16 -10.53
CA ASP A 738 -17.99 -3.71 -10.57
C ASP A 738 -19.07 -2.63 -10.69
N ASP A 739 -18.86 -1.45 -10.09
CA ASP A 739 -19.74 -0.27 -10.21
C ASP A 739 -19.78 0.23 -11.66
N VAL A 740 -18.59 0.34 -12.28
CA VAL A 740 -18.44 0.68 -13.70
C VAL A 740 -19.03 -0.41 -14.59
N ALA A 741 -18.89 -1.68 -14.23
CA ALA A 741 -19.40 -2.80 -15.01
C ALA A 741 -20.94 -2.89 -15.01
N ILE A 742 -21.60 -2.66 -13.87
CA ILE A 742 -23.07 -2.72 -13.76
C ILE A 742 -23.72 -1.48 -14.35
N THR A 743 -23.25 -0.28 -14.02
CA THR A 743 -23.83 0.98 -14.53
C THR A 743 -23.70 1.08 -16.05
N ALA A 744 -22.55 0.67 -16.62
CA ALA A 744 -22.38 0.60 -18.07
C ALA A 744 -23.25 -0.47 -18.73
N SER A 745 -23.58 -1.57 -18.05
CA SER A 745 -24.46 -2.61 -18.58
C SER A 745 -25.93 -2.16 -18.55
N LEU A 746 -26.42 -1.68 -17.42
CA LEU A 746 -27.77 -1.15 -17.27
C LEU A 746 -28.03 0.02 -18.25
N ARG A 747 -27.07 0.95 -18.40
CA ARG A 747 -27.13 2.05 -19.39
C ARG A 747 -27.21 1.55 -20.84
N GLN A 748 -26.48 0.50 -21.21
CA GLN A 748 -26.58 -0.11 -22.54
C GLN A 748 -27.95 -0.75 -22.79
N LEU A 749 -28.59 -1.29 -21.75
CA LEU A 749 -29.94 -1.86 -21.80
C LEU A 749 -31.06 -0.80 -21.72
N GLY A 750 -30.71 0.48 -21.55
CA GLY A 750 -31.67 1.59 -21.46
C GLY A 750 -32.22 1.85 -20.05
N TYR A 751 -31.67 1.23 -19.01
CA TYR A 751 -32.08 1.47 -17.62
C TYR A 751 -31.46 2.78 -17.09
N GLY A 752 -32.29 3.64 -16.51
CA GLY A 752 -31.89 4.86 -15.80
C GLY A 752 -31.75 4.64 -14.29
N GLU A 753 -30.67 5.14 -13.72
CA GLU A 753 -30.44 5.16 -12.27
C GLU A 753 -31.34 6.23 -11.61
N GLY A 754 -32.02 5.89 -10.52
CA GLY A 754 -33.10 6.69 -9.93
C GLY A 754 -34.39 6.72 -10.77
N ILE A 755 -34.56 5.79 -11.73
CA ILE A 755 -35.74 5.71 -12.62
C ILE A 755 -36.21 4.25 -12.75
N ASP A 756 -35.33 3.38 -13.24
CA ASP A 756 -35.57 1.95 -13.43
C ASP A 756 -34.88 1.11 -12.35
N TYR A 757 -33.80 1.62 -11.74
CA TYR A 757 -33.07 1.00 -10.64
C TYR A 757 -32.45 2.02 -9.69
N ASP A 758 -32.23 1.62 -8.44
CA ASP A 758 -31.42 2.35 -7.46
C ASP A 758 -30.07 1.66 -7.21
N THR A 759 -29.09 2.39 -6.68
CA THR A 759 -27.81 1.83 -6.20
C THR A 759 -27.60 2.17 -4.74
N TYR A 760 -27.13 1.19 -3.97
CA TYR A 760 -26.55 1.38 -2.64
C TYR A 760 -25.10 0.89 -2.68
N ARG A 761 -24.15 1.80 -2.48
CA ARG A 761 -22.72 1.47 -2.44
C ARG A 761 -22.22 1.42 -1.00
N VAL A 762 -21.53 0.36 -0.61
CA VAL A 762 -20.79 0.30 0.65
C VAL A 762 -19.46 1.03 0.48
N ARG A 763 -19.19 2.02 1.33
CA ARG A 763 -17.88 2.69 1.38
C ARG A 763 -16.87 1.83 2.17
N VAL A 764 -15.76 1.51 1.52
CA VAL A 764 -14.63 0.74 2.09
C VAL A 764 -15.06 -0.57 2.78
N PRO A 765 -15.76 -1.49 2.10
CA PRO A 765 -16.17 -2.78 2.67
C PRO A 765 -14.95 -3.58 3.18
N GLY A 766 -13.84 -3.51 2.44
CA GLY A 766 -12.54 -4.07 2.83
C GLY A 766 -11.91 -3.49 4.11
N SER A 767 -12.54 -2.56 4.82
CA SER A 767 -12.14 -2.13 6.17
C SER A 767 -12.99 -2.74 7.29
N ARG A 768 -14.26 -3.08 6.99
CA ARG A 768 -15.34 -3.36 7.96
C ARG A 768 -15.60 -2.26 9.02
N VAL A 769 -15.09 -1.06 8.81
CA VAL A 769 -15.43 0.15 9.60
C VAL A 769 -16.50 0.98 8.88
N GLY A 770 -16.69 0.74 7.57
CA GLY A 770 -17.89 1.09 6.82
C GLY A 770 -19.07 0.16 7.15
N ASN A 771 -20.19 0.37 6.48
CA ASN A 771 -21.50 -0.12 6.89
C ASN A 771 -22.21 -0.92 5.78
N GLY A 772 -22.77 -2.09 6.13
CA GLY A 772 -23.53 -2.96 5.24
C GLY A 772 -24.99 -2.55 5.09
N ILE A 773 -25.71 -3.20 4.15
CA ILE A 773 -27.12 -2.91 3.86
C ILE A 773 -28.05 -3.12 5.06
N GLY A 774 -27.70 -3.99 6.00
CA GLY A 774 -28.41 -4.25 7.25
C GLY A 774 -27.89 -3.46 8.45
N SER A 775 -27.06 -2.43 8.25
CA SER A 775 -26.64 -1.53 9.33
C SER A 775 -27.82 -0.72 9.87
N ALA A 776 -28.01 -0.74 11.19
CA ALA A 776 -29.04 0.03 11.86
C ALA A 776 -28.81 1.55 11.76
N GLY A 777 -29.90 2.33 11.77
CA GLY A 777 -29.87 3.78 11.59
C GLY A 777 -29.96 4.16 10.12
N ALA A 778 -29.29 5.24 9.72
CA ALA A 778 -29.40 5.77 8.36
C ALA A 778 -28.52 5.05 7.32
N HIS A 779 -27.38 4.46 7.74
CA HIS A 779 -26.43 3.86 6.78
C HIS A 779 -26.92 2.56 6.12
N GLY A 780 -27.99 1.95 6.60
CA GLY A 780 -28.58 0.75 6.03
C GLY A 780 -30.10 0.79 6.04
N ALA A 781 -30.72 -0.27 5.53
CA ALA A 781 -32.15 -0.46 5.48
C ALA A 781 -32.57 -1.60 6.43
N ASN A 782 -33.85 -1.62 6.78
CA ASN A 782 -34.52 -2.85 7.19
C ASN A 782 -35.45 -3.36 6.07
N ALA A 783 -35.96 -4.58 6.21
CA ALA A 783 -36.81 -5.23 5.22
C ALA A 783 -38.02 -4.40 4.76
N ALA A 784 -38.62 -3.55 5.62
CA ALA A 784 -39.73 -2.69 5.21
C ALA A 784 -39.29 -1.56 4.27
N GLN A 785 -38.08 -1.02 4.43
CA GLN A 785 -37.48 -0.03 3.52
C GLN A 785 -37.02 -0.67 2.21
N LEU A 786 -36.60 -1.93 2.24
CA LEU A 786 -36.36 -2.72 1.03
C LEU A 786 -37.66 -3.21 0.36
N GLY A 787 -38.82 -3.07 1.00
CA GLY A 787 -40.05 -3.77 0.64
C GLY A 787 -40.65 -3.43 -0.73
N GLY A 788 -40.31 -2.28 -1.30
CA GLY A 788 -40.69 -1.88 -2.66
C GLY A 788 -39.80 -2.44 -3.77
N TYR A 789 -38.62 -2.95 -3.45
CA TYR A 789 -37.79 -3.68 -4.40
C TYR A 789 -38.31 -5.12 -4.55
N GLU A 790 -38.36 -5.62 -5.79
CA GLU A 790 -38.65 -7.01 -6.13
C GLU A 790 -37.40 -7.79 -6.56
N HIS A 791 -36.35 -7.08 -6.93
CA HIS A 791 -35.11 -7.61 -7.47
C HIS A 791 -33.90 -6.92 -6.82
N ILE A 792 -32.88 -7.70 -6.47
CA ILE A 792 -31.58 -7.19 -6.04
C ILE A 792 -30.49 -7.76 -6.95
N ILE A 793 -29.50 -6.94 -7.31
CA ILE A 793 -28.22 -7.41 -7.84
C ILE A 793 -27.17 -7.07 -6.79
N TYR A 794 -26.52 -8.09 -6.23
CA TYR A 794 -25.50 -7.97 -5.20
C TYR A 794 -24.11 -8.25 -5.80
N LEU A 795 -23.22 -7.27 -5.69
CA LEU A 795 -21.87 -7.29 -6.26
C LEU A 795 -20.84 -7.32 -5.12
N ALA A 796 -20.15 -8.45 -4.98
CA ALA A 796 -19.09 -8.66 -3.99
C ALA A 796 -17.67 -8.46 -4.57
N GLY A 797 -17.54 -8.36 -5.89
CA GLY A 797 -16.23 -8.22 -6.54
C GLY A 797 -15.28 -9.37 -6.22
N ASP A 798 -14.05 -9.01 -5.91
CA ASP A 798 -12.98 -9.89 -5.41
C ASP A 798 -12.81 -9.84 -3.87
N ALA A 799 -13.79 -9.32 -3.13
CA ALA A 799 -13.71 -9.29 -1.69
C ALA A 799 -13.87 -10.71 -1.10
N ASN A 800 -12.89 -11.15 -0.32
CA ASN A 800 -12.86 -12.43 0.38
C ASN A 800 -13.20 -12.31 1.89
N TYR A 801 -13.63 -11.13 2.35
CA TYR A 801 -14.12 -10.88 3.70
C TYR A 801 -15.06 -9.67 3.77
N GLY A 802 -15.92 -9.62 4.79
CA GLY A 802 -16.83 -8.49 5.02
C GLY A 802 -17.96 -8.40 3.98
N LEU A 803 -18.54 -9.55 3.63
CA LEU A 803 -19.71 -9.67 2.75
C LEU A 803 -20.91 -10.17 3.57
N LEU A 804 -22.09 -9.56 3.44
CA LEU A 804 -23.35 -10.04 4.05
C LEU A 804 -23.19 -10.57 5.50
N SER A 805 -22.96 -9.68 6.45
CA SER A 805 -22.75 -10.02 7.86
C SER A 805 -24.04 -10.47 8.58
N ASP A 806 -23.85 -11.12 9.73
CA ASP A 806 -24.90 -11.53 10.68
C ASP A 806 -24.98 -10.63 11.93
N GLY A 807 -24.30 -9.48 11.90
CA GLY A 807 -24.26 -8.50 12.98
C GLY A 807 -23.62 -8.99 14.28
N SER A 808 -23.04 -10.19 14.32
CA SER A 808 -22.56 -10.82 15.56
C SER A 808 -21.18 -10.35 16.03
N ASN A 809 -20.47 -9.58 15.21
CA ASN A 809 -19.11 -9.10 15.46
C ASN A 809 -19.06 -7.57 15.65
N GLN A 810 -18.30 -7.09 16.65
CA GLN A 810 -18.09 -5.65 16.91
C GLN A 810 -17.34 -4.93 15.77
N PHE A 811 -16.72 -5.68 14.85
CA PHE A 811 -16.07 -5.20 13.64
C PHE A 811 -16.87 -5.52 12.37
N ASP A 812 -18.14 -5.91 12.47
CA ASP A 812 -18.94 -6.35 11.31
C ASP A 812 -20.45 -6.20 11.64
N LYS A 813 -20.88 -4.94 11.83
CA LYS A 813 -22.10 -4.58 12.59
C LYS A 813 -23.41 -4.53 11.79
N GLY A 814 -23.35 -4.71 10.48
CA GLY A 814 -24.55 -4.90 9.66
C GLY A 814 -25.16 -6.27 9.92
N ASP A 815 -26.47 -6.37 10.13
CA ASP A 815 -27.18 -7.65 10.12
C ASP A 815 -27.85 -7.81 8.74
N ASP A 816 -27.00 -7.92 7.73
CA ASP A 816 -27.37 -7.98 6.32
C ASP A 816 -28.18 -9.24 6.03
N ILE A 817 -27.77 -10.37 6.62
CA ILE A 817 -28.45 -11.66 6.49
C ILE A 817 -29.88 -11.58 7.06
N THR A 818 -30.07 -11.12 8.30
CA THR A 818 -31.42 -11.02 8.86
C THR A 818 -32.25 -9.97 8.11
N THR A 819 -31.62 -8.92 7.59
CA THR A 819 -32.29 -7.90 6.76
C THR A 819 -32.81 -8.48 5.45
N LEU A 820 -31.98 -9.26 4.73
CA LEU A 820 -32.37 -9.92 3.49
C LEU A 820 -33.35 -11.08 3.72
N GLU A 821 -33.17 -11.92 4.74
CA GLU A 821 -34.14 -12.99 5.09
C GLU A 821 -35.52 -12.40 5.42
N ASN A 822 -35.59 -11.29 6.16
CA ASN A 822 -36.86 -10.61 6.41
C ASN A 822 -37.46 -9.97 5.15
N TRP A 823 -36.65 -9.54 4.18
CA TRP A 823 -37.12 -9.04 2.88
C TRP A 823 -37.69 -10.17 2.01
N HIS A 824 -37.02 -11.33 1.97
CA HIS A 824 -37.52 -12.57 1.34
C HIS A 824 -38.83 -13.06 1.96
N ALA A 825 -39.03 -12.83 3.26
CA ALA A 825 -40.26 -13.16 3.98
C ALA A 825 -41.45 -12.23 3.67
N LEU A 826 -41.25 -11.12 2.94
CA LEU A 826 -42.33 -10.28 2.45
C LEU A 826 -43.05 -10.91 1.25
N GLY A 827 -44.32 -10.57 1.07
CA GLY A 827 -45.09 -11.00 -0.11
C GLY A 827 -44.79 -10.15 -1.34
N GLY A 828 -44.40 -10.80 -2.43
CA GLY A 828 -44.04 -10.18 -3.71
C GLY A 828 -43.17 -11.14 -4.52
N ALA A 829 -42.58 -10.67 -5.62
CA ALA A 829 -41.38 -11.29 -6.16
C ALA A 829 -40.17 -10.84 -5.33
N ARG A 830 -39.25 -11.78 -5.03
CA ARG A 830 -38.04 -11.56 -4.22
C ARG A 830 -36.90 -12.33 -4.84
N ASN A 831 -36.26 -11.72 -5.83
CA ASN A 831 -35.20 -12.33 -6.63
C ASN A 831 -33.85 -11.65 -6.33
N VAL A 832 -32.77 -12.41 -6.20
CA VAL A 832 -31.43 -11.82 -6.04
C VAL A 832 -30.42 -12.49 -6.96
N ALA A 833 -29.60 -11.70 -7.66
CA ALA A 833 -28.43 -12.17 -8.38
C ALA A 833 -27.17 -11.77 -7.61
N TYR A 834 -26.42 -12.74 -7.10
CA TYR A 834 -25.17 -12.53 -6.39
C TYR A 834 -23.97 -12.83 -7.31
N LEU A 835 -23.01 -11.91 -7.41
CA LEU A 835 -21.80 -12.04 -8.22
C LEU A 835 -20.56 -11.67 -7.40
N GLY A 836 -19.66 -12.62 -7.17
CA GLY A 836 -18.39 -12.39 -6.50
C GLY A 836 -17.48 -13.61 -6.59
N ASP A 837 -16.16 -13.37 -6.59
CA ASP A 837 -15.15 -14.41 -6.83
C ASP A 837 -15.05 -15.42 -5.65
N TYR A 838 -15.17 -14.93 -4.40
CA TYR A 838 -15.03 -15.71 -3.14
C TYR A 838 -16.34 -15.83 -2.31
N ILE A 839 -17.49 -15.58 -2.92
CA ILE A 839 -18.76 -15.40 -2.22
C ILE A 839 -19.20 -16.60 -1.35
N ALA A 840 -19.01 -17.82 -1.84
CA ALA A 840 -19.36 -19.04 -1.11
C ALA A 840 -18.33 -19.41 -0.05
N THR A 841 -17.02 -19.20 -0.32
CA THR A 841 -15.95 -19.45 0.66
C THR A 841 -16.12 -18.59 1.90
N TYR A 842 -16.35 -17.28 1.74
CA TYR A 842 -16.58 -16.40 2.89
C TYR A 842 -17.76 -16.90 3.75
N HIS A 843 -18.89 -17.21 3.10
CA HIS A 843 -20.08 -17.63 3.81
C HIS A 843 -19.90 -18.98 4.51
N GLN A 844 -19.18 -19.93 3.92
CA GLN A 844 -19.00 -21.28 4.45
C GLN A 844 -18.03 -21.34 5.63
N GLU A 845 -17.00 -20.47 5.67
CA GLU A 845 -15.92 -20.59 6.65
C GLU A 845 -16.15 -19.87 7.98
N LYS A 846 -16.80 -18.70 7.98
CA LYS A 846 -16.70 -17.76 9.10
C LYS A 846 -17.80 -17.94 10.16
N TYR A 847 -19.08 -17.94 9.77
CA TYR A 847 -20.20 -17.91 10.71
C TYR A 847 -21.29 -18.95 10.40
N ALA A 848 -22.02 -19.37 11.43
CA ALA A 848 -23.09 -20.35 11.29
C ALA A 848 -24.32 -19.78 10.55
N ALA A 849 -24.57 -18.47 10.66
CA ALA A 849 -25.63 -17.78 9.93
C ALA A 849 -25.27 -17.61 8.44
N THR A 850 -24.05 -17.17 8.12
CA THR A 850 -23.58 -17.04 6.73
C THR A 850 -23.63 -18.38 5.99
N ALA A 851 -23.18 -19.47 6.60
CA ALA A 851 -23.24 -20.80 6.01
C ALA A 851 -24.70 -21.31 5.85
N ALA A 852 -25.59 -20.94 6.77
CA ALA A 852 -27.01 -21.25 6.66
C ALA A 852 -27.69 -20.44 5.53
N TYR A 853 -27.34 -19.17 5.34
CA TYR A 853 -27.88 -18.32 4.28
C TYR A 853 -27.45 -18.82 2.88
N LEU A 854 -26.17 -19.18 2.72
CA LEU A 854 -25.63 -19.81 1.51
C LEU A 854 -26.39 -21.11 1.18
N ALA A 855 -26.58 -21.98 2.17
CA ALA A 855 -27.20 -23.29 1.95
C ALA A 855 -28.72 -23.26 1.76
N ASN A 856 -29.45 -22.43 2.53
CA ASN A 856 -30.91 -22.42 2.54
C ASN A 856 -31.52 -21.38 1.59
N THR A 857 -30.93 -20.18 1.50
CA THR A 857 -31.43 -19.08 0.67
C THR A 857 -30.83 -19.19 -0.72
N MET A 858 -29.50 -19.07 -0.88
CA MET A 858 -28.85 -19.18 -2.19
C MET A 858 -28.93 -20.61 -2.80
N GLY A 859 -29.17 -21.63 -1.97
CA GLY A 859 -29.22 -23.04 -2.40
C GLY A 859 -27.87 -23.59 -2.86
N VAL A 860 -26.78 -22.96 -2.41
CA VAL A 860 -25.40 -23.24 -2.79
C VAL A 860 -24.74 -24.18 -1.79
N GLY A 861 -24.09 -25.22 -2.29
CA GLY A 861 -23.15 -26.03 -1.53
C GLY A 861 -21.73 -25.67 -1.97
N TRP A 862 -20.91 -25.22 -1.03
CA TRP A 862 -19.48 -25.04 -1.25
C TRP A 862 -18.75 -26.39 -1.29
N ILE A 863 -17.69 -26.49 -2.10
CA ILE A 863 -16.81 -27.67 -2.20
C ILE A 863 -15.34 -27.30 -1.95
N SER A 864 -14.90 -26.16 -2.49
CA SER A 864 -13.52 -25.65 -2.42
C SER A 864 -13.52 -24.15 -2.74
N GLU A 865 -12.50 -23.43 -2.25
CA GLU A 865 -12.21 -22.03 -2.59
C GLU A 865 -11.85 -21.82 -4.07
N ASP A 866 -11.24 -22.81 -4.70
CA ASP A 866 -10.82 -22.76 -6.09
C ASP A 866 -11.34 -23.93 -6.92
N VAL A 867 -12.12 -23.60 -7.95
CA VAL A 867 -12.62 -24.54 -8.96
C VAL A 867 -11.54 -25.01 -9.95
N SER A 868 -10.37 -24.34 -10.04
CA SER A 868 -9.37 -24.57 -11.10
C SER A 868 -9.00 -26.04 -11.27
N ALA A 869 -8.81 -26.77 -10.17
CA ALA A 869 -8.46 -28.18 -10.17
C ALA A 869 -9.54 -29.05 -10.85
N ALA A 870 -10.82 -28.75 -10.63
CA ALA A 870 -11.95 -29.46 -11.21
C ALA A 870 -12.19 -29.13 -12.70
N ILE A 871 -11.85 -27.90 -13.12
CA ILE A 871 -11.89 -27.49 -14.53
C ILE A 871 -10.57 -27.74 -15.29
N GLY A 872 -9.57 -28.34 -14.65
CA GLY A 872 -8.32 -28.80 -15.28
C GLY A 872 -7.26 -27.71 -15.46
N GLY A 873 -7.12 -26.79 -14.51
CA GLY A 873 -6.09 -25.74 -14.50
C GLY A 873 -6.36 -24.60 -15.50
N GLN A 874 -7.63 -24.18 -15.62
CA GLN A 874 -8.02 -23.07 -16.49
C GLN A 874 -8.26 -21.80 -15.68
N THR A 875 -7.44 -20.77 -15.93
CA THR A 875 -7.66 -19.42 -15.38
C THR A 875 -8.72 -18.62 -16.14
N ALA A 876 -8.88 -18.86 -17.45
CA ALA A 876 -9.85 -18.17 -18.29
C ALA A 876 -10.92 -19.14 -18.86
N PRO A 877 -11.70 -19.86 -18.03
CA PRO A 877 -12.66 -20.84 -18.52
C PRO A 877 -13.80 -20.18 -19.29
N ILE A 878 -14.19 -20.82 -20.40
CA ILE A 878 -15.46 -20.51 -21.04
C ILE A 878 -16.58 -21.07 -20.16
N VAL A 879 -17.58 -20.23 -19.92
CA VAL A 879 -18.85 -20.56 -19.28
C VAL A 879 -19.91 -20.73 -20.37
N THR A 880 -20.80 -21.70 -20.18
CA THR A 880 -21.89 -21.98 -21.10
C THR A 880 -23.17 -22.34 -20.34
N ALA A 881 -24.33 -21.98 -20.91
CA ALA A 881 -25.63 -22.29 -20.35
C ALA A 881 -25.83 -23.80 -20.11
N ASN A 882 -26.50 -24.15 -19.02
CA ASN A 882 -27.14 -25.47 -18.90
C ASN A 882 -28.24 -25.56 -19.97
N PRO A 883 -28.31 -26.62 -20.81
CA PRO A 883 -29.40 -26.80 -21.79
C PRO A 883 -30.83 -26.72 -21.22
N THR A 884 -31.00 -26.85 -19.91
CA THR A 884 -32.26 -26.66 -19.18
C THR A 884 -32.65 -25.18 -19.04
N PHE A 885 -31.67 -24.30 -18.79
CA PHE A 885 -31.85 -22.86 -18.62
C PHE A 885 -31.51 -22.04 -19.87
N ALA A 886 -30.92 -22.66 -20.89
CA ALA A 886 -30.60 -22.06 -22.19
C ALA A 886 -31.74 -21.35 -22.97
N PRO A 887 -33.04 -21.51 -22.65
CA PRO A 887 -34.08 -20.61 -23.16
C PRO A 887 -34.06 -19.19 -22.57
N ASP A 888 -33.56 -19.03 -21.33
CA ASP A 888 -33.69 -17.83 -20.50
C ASP A 888 -32.32 -17.25 -20.07
N LEU A 889 -31.34 -18.12 -19.82
CA LEU A 889 -29.93 -17.82 -19.55
C LEU A 889 -29.09 -18.53 -20.62
N ALA A 890 -28.72 -17.83 -21.70
CA ALA A 890 -28.06 -18.41 -22.89
C ALA A 890 -26.63 -17.87 -23.14
N THR A 891 -26.20 -16.85 -22.39
CA THR A 891 -24.89 -16.20 -22.57
C THR A 891 -23.74 -17.20 -22.41
N SER A 892 -22.92 -17.32 -23.45
CA SER A 892 -21.58 -17.89 -23.31
C SER A 892 -20.55 -16.76 -23.18
N LEU A 893 -19.78 -16.82 -22.10
CA LEU A 893 -18.83 -15.81 -21.68
C LEU A 893 -17.49 -16.47 -21.32
N VAL A 894 -16.43 -15.68 -21.25
CA VAL A 894 -15.21 -16.07 -20.54
C VAL A 894 -15.30 -15.39 -19.18
N THR A 895 -15.23 -16.14 -18.09
CA THR A 895 -14.87 -15.54 -16.80
C THR A 895 -13.36 -15.64 -16.64
N TYR A 896 -12.77 -14.68 -15.94
CA TYR A 896 -11.34 -14.67 -15.67
C TYR A 896 -11.14 -14.89 -14.17
N ALA A 897 -10.83 -16.13 -13.80
CA ALA A 897 -10.08 -16.36 -12.58
C ALA A 897 -8.75 -15.62 -12.73
N GLY A 898 -8.49 -14.70 -11.82
CA GLY A 898 -7.21 -14.05 -11.68
C GLY A 898 -6.18 -15.14 -11.38
N CYS A 899 -5.03 -15.09 -12.05
CA CYS A 899 -4.13 -16.24 -12.13
C CYS A 899 -3.83 -16.83 -10.75
N ASP A 900 -4.08 -18.15 -10.64
CA ASP A 900 -4.00 -19.17 -9.58
C ASP A 900 -4.07 -18.78 -8.08
N GLN A 901 -3.73 -17.56 -7.69
CA GLN A 901 -3.88 -17.00 -6.34
C GLN A 901 -4.77 -15.75 -6.29
N LEU A 902 -4.89 -14.97 -7.38
CA LEU A 902 -5.42 -13.60 -7.30
C LEU A 902 -6.94 -13.44 -7.31
N ARG A 903 -7.66 -14.29 -8.04
CA ARG A 903 -9.13 -14.41 -7.96
C ARG A 903 -9.48 -15.85 -8.25
N GLN A 904 -9.42 -16.66 -7.21
CA GLN A 904 -9.99 -18.00 -7.23
C GLN A 904 -11.51 -17.88 -7.43
N LEU A 905 -12.11 -18.85 -8.11
CA LEU A 905 -13.56 -18.88 -8.31
C LEU A 905 -14.12 -20.06 -7.52
N ASP A 906 -15.03 -19.81 -6.59
CA ASP A 906 -15.56 -20.86 -5.70
C ASP A 906 -16.02 -22.11 -6.46
N GLN A 907 -15.57 -23.29 -6.02
CA GLN A 907 -16.14 -24.55 -6.49
C GLN A 907 -17.50 -24.78 -5.82
N ILE A 908 -18.56 -24.24 -6.42
CA ILE A 908 -19.95 -24.38 -5.93
C ILE A 908 -20.73 -25.50 -6.65
N GLN A 909 -21.71 -26.08 -5.96
CA GLN A 909 -22.72 -26.99 -6.52
C GLN A 909 -24.13 -26.60 -6.08
N PRO A 910 -25.18 -26.91 -6.86
CA PRO A 910 -26.57 -26.75 -6.43
C PRO A 910 -26.95 -27.79 -5.37
N LEU A 911 -27.59 -27.34 -4.28
CA LEU A 911 -28.19 -28.21 -3.27
C LEU A 911 -29.57 -28.73 -3.69
N ALA A 912 -30.17 -29.58 -2.84
CA ALA A 912 -31.46 -30.22 -3.09
C ALA A 912 -32.63 -29.21 -3.09
N GLY A 913 -32.97 -28.72 -4.28
CA GLY A 913 -33.99 -27.68 -4.53
C GLY A 913 -33.53 -26.70 -5.60
N ALA A 914 -32.22 -26.44 -5.63
CA ALA A 914 -31.56 -25.64 -6.64
C ALA A 914 -31.20 -26.45 -7.90
N SER A 915 -30.65 -25.78 -8.91
CA SER A 915 -30.09 -26.39 -10.12
C SER A 915 -28.98 -25.52 -10.73
N ALA A 916 -28.09 -26.13 -11.52
CA ALA A 916 -27.02 -25.39 -12.19
C ALA A 916 -27.60 -24.54 -13.32
N GLY A 917 -27.40 -23.22 -13.29
CA GLY A 917 -27.78 -22.32 -14.39
C GLY A 917 -26.76 -22.37 -15.54
N HIS A 918 -25.47 -22.32 -15.20
CA HIS A 918 -24.36 -22.42 -16.13
C HIS A 918 -23.34 -23.49 -15.71
N TYR A 919 -22.60 -24.02 -16.69
CA TYR A 919 -21.47 -24.92 -16.49
C TYR A 919 -20.18 -24.26 -16.97
N PHE A 920 -19.08 -24.49 -16.25
CA PHE A 920 -17.74 -24.31 -16.81
C PHE A 920 -17.50 -25.32 -17.93
N THR A 921 -16.70 -24.96 -18.93
CA THR A 921 -16.16 -25.93 -19.90
C THR A 921 -14.76 -26.38 -19.51
N SER A 922 -14.43 -27.63 -19.83
CA SER A 922 -13.05 -28.10 -19.94
C SER A 922 -12.27 -27.36 -21.04
N ALA A 923 -10.94 -27.42 -21.02
CA ALA A 923 -10.06 -26.77 -22.02
C ALA A 923 -10.29 -27.22 -23.48
N GLY A 924 -11.07 -28.29 -23.71
CA GLY A 924 -11.56 -28.70 -25.03
C GLY A 924 -12.87 -28.04 -25.47
N GLY A 925 -13.42 -27.10 -24.71
CA GLY A 925 -14.71 -26.44 -24.95
C GLY A 925 -15.94 -27.31 -24.64
N ILE A 926 -15.78 -28.40 -23.89
CA ILE A 926 -16.87 -29.32 -23.52
C ILE A 926 -17.34 -28.98 -22.11
N ALA A 927 -18.64 -28.71 -21.95
CA ALA A 927 -19.29 -28.42 -20.66
C ALA A 927 -19.06 -29.54 -19.63
N ILE A 928 -18.69 -29.15 -18.42
CA ILE A 928 -18.52 -30.04 -17.26
C ILE A 928 -19.86 -30.08 -16.53
N THR A 929 -20.65 -31.12 -16.78
CA THR A 929 -22.03 -31.25 -16.26
C THR A 929 -22.12 -32.04 -14.95
N ASP A 930 -20.99 -32.35 -14.32
CA ASP A 930 -20.94 -33.02 -13.01
C ASP A 930 -20.99 -31.94 -11.91
N PRO A 931 -22.04 -31.88 -11.08
CA PRO A 931 -22.13 -30.88 -10.01
C PRO A 931 -20.95 -30.93 -9.04
N SER A 932 -20.37 -32.12 -8.80
CA SER A 932 -19.23 -32.28 -7.89
C SER A 932 -17.92 -31.73 -8.43
N ALA A 933 -17.86 -31.40 -9.74
CA ALA A 933 -16.74 -30.70 -10.38
C ALA A 933 -16.93 -29.17 -10.47
N GLY A 934 -17.93 -28.63 -9.77
CA GLY A 934 -18.24 -27.19 -9.76
C GLY A 934 -19.16 -26.76 -10.90
N VAL A 935 -19.98 -25.74 -10.65
CA VAL A 935 -20.88 -25.13 -11.65
C VAL A 935 -20.66 -23.62 -11.71
N ALA A 936 -20.89 -23.04 -12.89
CA ALA A 936 -20.63 -21.62 -13.14
C ALA A 936 -21.79 -20.68 -12.74
N SER A 937 -22.98 -21.25 -12.44
CA SER A 937 -23.95 -20.59 -11.57
C SER A 937 -24.91 -21.60 -10.95
N VAL A 938 -25.42 -21.28 -9.75
CA VAL A 938 -26.51 -22.00 -9.09
C VAL A 938 -27.75 -21.13 -9.13
N ALA A 939 -28.91 -21.69 -9.48
CA ALA A 939 -30.21 -21.04 -9.40
C ALA A 939 -31.12 -21.80 -8.41
N ASN A 940 -31.68 -21.11 -7.43
CA ASN A 940 -32.53 -21.70 -6.38
C ASN A 940 -33.89 -21.01 -6.32
N SER A 941 -34.98 -21.76 -6.55
CA SER A 941 -36.34 -21.23 -6.45
C SER A 941 -36.81 -21.22 -5.01
N THR A 942 -36.99 -20.03 -4.44
CA THR A 942 -37.47 -19.83 -3.06
C THR A 942 -39.00 -19.79 -3.02
N ALA A 943 -39.58 -19.57 -1.83
CA ALA A 943 -41.03 -19.41 -1.71
C ALA A 943 -41.55 -18.06 -2.28
N SER A 944 -40.65 -17.08 -2.46
CA SER A 944 -40.97 -15.70 -2.84
C SER A 944 -40.31 -15.26 -4.15
N GLY A 945 -39.37 -16.02 -4.70
CA GLY A 945 -38.70 -15.67 -5.95
C GLY A 945 -37.62 -16.68 -6.36
N VAL A 946 -36.51 -16.18 -6.89
CA VAL A 946 -35.37 -17.00 -7.32
C VAL A 946 -34.03 -16.32 -7.05
N GLU A 947 -33.14 -17.07 -6.39
CA GLU A 947 -31.75 -16.67 -6.22
C GLU A 947 -30.91 -17.19 -7.40
N ILE A 948 -29.93 -16.41 -7.85
CA ILE A 948 -28.86 -16.90 -8.72
C ILE A 948 -27.50 -16.47 -8.14
N THR A 949 -26.64 -17.42 -7.86
CA THR A 949 -25.25 -17.16 -7.42
C THR A 949 -24.27 -17.52 -8.53
N PHE A 950 -23.43 -16.56 -8.90
CA PHE A 950 -22.27 -16.76 -9.76
C PHE A 950 -21.00 -16.69 -8.88
N PRO A 951 -20.10 -17.68 -8.94
CA PRO A 951 -18.83 -17.68 -8.22
C PRO A 951 -17.78 -16.86 -8.99
N PHE A 952 -18.20 -15.70 -9.50
CA PHE A 952 -17.33 -14.71 -10.13
C PHE A 952 -17.99 -13.33 -10.19
N SER A 953 -17.15 -12.30 -10.05
CA SER A 953 -17.50 -10.89 -10.17
C SER A 953 -17.94 -10.52 -11.60
N LEU A 954 -18.79 -9.50 -11.72
CA LEU A 954 -19.20 -8.94 -13.02
C LEU A 954 -17.98 -8.36 -13.77
N SER A 955 -16.97 -7.86 -13.03
CA SER A 955 -15.70 -7.34 -13.50
C SER A 955 -14.80 -8.43 -14.08
N ALA A 956 -14.90 -9.70 -13.64
CA ALA A 956 -14.17 -10.82 -14.20
C ALA A 956 -14.64 -11.21 -15.62
N ILE A 957 -15.92 -10.99 -15.92
CA ILE A 957 -16.56 -11.42 -17.18
C ILE A 957 -15.98 -10.68 -18.41
N ARG A 958 -15.70 -11.45 -19.48
CA ARG A 958 -15.29 -11.01 -20.82
C ARG A 958 -16.17 -11.68 -21.88
N SER A 959 -16.26 -11.06 -23.05
CA SER A 959 -16.94 -11.67 -24.21
C SER A 959 -16.09 -12.76 -24.84
N VAL A 960 -16.70 -13.87 -25.26
CA VAL A 960 -16.09 -14.79 -26.23
C VAL A 960 -15.70 -14.05 -27.52
N ALA A 961 -14.78 -14.59 -28.30
CA ALA A 961 -14.10 -13.89 -29.41
C ALA A 961 -15.01 -13.33 -30.53
N THR A 962 -16.29 -13.69 -30.55
CA THR A 962 -17.34 -13.10 -31.41
C THR A 962 -18.57 -12.74 -30.58
N ARG A 963 -18.93 -11.46 -30.53
CA ARG A 963 -20.23 -11.00 -29.98
C ARG A 963 -21.39 -11.52 -30.83
N SER A 964 -22.47 -11.97 -30.18
CA SER A 964 -23.71 -12.45 -30.81
C SER A 964 -24.76 -11.35 -31.00
N SER A 965 -24.94 -10.49 -29.98
CA SER A 965 -25.97 -9.44 -29.90
C SER A 965 -25.51 -8.07 -30.41
N GLY A 966 -24.19 -7.81 -30.40
CA GLY A 966 -23.59 -6.49 -30.55
C GLY A 966 -23.29 -5.79 -29.22
N LEU A 967 -23.88 -6.25 -28.12
CA LEU A 967 -23.55 -5.85 -26.74
C LEU A 967 -22.26 -6.55 -26.28
N GLY A 968 -21.84 -6.32 -25.03
CA GLY A 968 -20.79 -7.11 -24.38
C GLY A 968 -21.38 -8.15 -23.44
N ALA A 969 -20.73 -9.31 -23.27
CA ALA A 969 -21.28 -10.45 -22.53
C ALA A 969 -21.70 -10.17 -21.06
N ARG A 970 -21.12 -9.16 -20.38
CA ARG A 970 -21.63 -8.65 -19.09
C ARG A 970 -23.07 -8.17 -19.22
N THR A 971 -23.32 -7.37 -20.25
CA THR A 971 -24.60 -6.74 -20.57
C THR A 971 -25.61 -7.74 -21.11
N ASP A 972 -25.16 -8.73 -21.89
CA ASP A 972 -26.01 -9.87 -22.30
C ASP A 972 -26.46 -10.68 -21.06
N LEU A 973 -25.53 -11.03 -20.15
CA LEU A 973 -25.86 -11.77 -18.93
C LEU A 973 -26.80 -10.99 -18.00
N ILE A 974 -26.58 -9.70 -17.79
CA ILE A 974 -27.49 -8.85 -16.98
C ILE A 974 -28.87 -8.76 -17.63
N ALA A 975 -28.97 -8.70 -18.97
CA ALA A 975 -30.27 -8.72 -19.66
C ALA A 975 -31.02 -10.05 -19.45
N GLU A 976 -30.30 -11.18 -19.48
CA GLU A 976 -30.85 -12.51 -19.26
C GLU A 976 -31.29 -12.72 -17.80
N ILE A 977 -30.48 -12.29 -16.82
CA ILE A 977 -30.86 -12.29 -15.39
C ILE A 977 -32.14 -11.48 -15.17
N LEU A 978 -32.21 -10.26 -15.70
CA LEU A 978 -33.39 -9.39 -15.55
C LEU A 978 -34.62 -9.96 -16.27
N ALA A 979 -34.45 -10.59 -17.44
CA ALA A 979 -35.54 -11.27 -18.14
C ALA A 979 -36.05 -12.49 -17.35
N PHE A 980 -35.14 -13.29 -16.78
CA PHE A 980 -35.47 -14.45 -15.94
C PHE A 980 -36.15 -14.05 -14.61
N PHE A 981 -35.79 -12.89 -14.05
CA PHE A 981 -36.49 -12.27 -12.92
C PHE A 981 -37.87 -11.68 -13.30
N ASN A 982 -38.22 -11.63 -14.60
CA ASN A 982 -39.38 -10.92 -15.14
C ASN A 982 -39.39 -9.42 -14.75
N ALA A 983 -38.21 -8.80 -14.73
CA ALA A 983 -38.05 -7.37 -14.47
C ALA A 983 -38.68 -6.52 -15.58
N ALA A 984 -39.14 -5.33 -15.23
CA ALA A 984 -39.59 -4.34 -16.21
C ALA A 984 -38.38 -3.87 -17.07
N PRO A 985 -38.51 -3.74 -18.40
CA PRO A 985 -37.45 -3.20 -19.24
C PRO A 985 -37.23 -1.71 -18.97
N GLY A 986 -35.98 -1.26 -19.03
CA GLY A 986 -35.62 0.14 -18.81
C GLY A 986 -36.32 1.12 -19.74
N GLN A 987 -36.71 2.30 -19.24
CA GLN A 987 -37.49 3.29 -20.01
C GLN A 987 -36.66 4.10 -21.04
N GLY A 988 -35.33 4.02 -20.99
CA GLY A 988 -34.41 4.75 -21.86
C GLY A 988 -34.20 4.12 -23.24
N VAL A 989 -33.26 4.69 -24.01
CA VAL A 989 -32.86 4.19 -25.33
C VAL A 989 -31.61 3.31 -25.18
N PRO A 990 -31.63 2.02 -25.54
CA PRO A 990 -30.46 1.15 -25.50
C PRO A 990 -29.28 1.69 -26.32
N VAL A 991 -28.08 1.59 -25.76
CA VAL A 991 -26.83 2.08 -26.36
C VAL A 991 -25.96 0.88 -26.76
N PRO A 992 -25.43 0.82 -27.99
CA PRO A 992 -24.58 -0.30 -28.41
C PRO A 992 -23.22 -0.28 -27.71
N ALA A 993 -22.68 -1.46 -27.39
CA ALA A 993 -21.35 -1.59 -26.80
C ALA A 993 -20.26 -0.98 -27.71
N PRO A 994 -19.23 -0.29 -27.15
CA PRO A 994 -18.08 0.16 -27.92
C PRO A 994 -17.48 -0.95 -28.77
N GLY A 995 -17.08 -0.61 -30.00
CA GLY A 995 -16.58 -1.58 -30.98
C GLY A 995 -15.34 -2.32 -30.49
N LEU A 996 -15.21 -3.60 -30.85
CA LEU A 996 -13.99 -4.38 -30.61
C LEU A 996 -12.86 -3.81 -31.49
N HIS A 997 -12.08 -2.88 -30.96
CA HIS A 997 -10.89 -2.34 -31.60
C HIS A 997 -9.80 -3.43 -31.72
N ARG A 998 -9.87 -4.20 -32.80
CA ARG A 998 -8.80 -5.11 -33.22
C ARG A 998 -7.57 -4.27 -33.59
N ILE A 999 -6.46 -4.52 -32.91
CA ILE A 999 -5.19 -3.87 -33.22
C ILE A 999 -4.62 -4.51 -34.49
N GLU A 1000 -4.41 -3.68 -35.52
CA GLU A 1000 -3.86 -4.08 -36.81
C GLU A 1000 -2.75 -3.12 -37.21
N LEU A 1001 -1.63 -3.66 -37.69
CA LEU A 1001 -0.51 -2.91 -38.25
C LEU A 1001 -0.31 -3.32 -39.70
N SER A 1002 -0.40 -2.36 -40.62
CA SER A 1002 -0.22 -2.58 -42.06
C SER A 1002 0.56 -1.43 -42.70
N ALA A 1003 0.96 -1.59 -43.96
CA ALA A 1003 1.55 -0.50 -44.72
C ALA A 1003 1.26 -0.62 -46.22
N ALA A 1004 0.93 0.50 -46.86
CA ALA A 1004 0.56 0.59 -48.26
C ALA A 1004 1.06 1.91 -48.90
N PRO A 1005 1.61 1.87 -50.14
CA PRO A 1005 2.05 0.68 -50.88
C PRO A 1005 3.19 -0.05 -50.16
N ASN A 1006 3.38 -1.34 -50.47
CA ASN A 1006 4.48 -2.15 -49.96
C ASN A 1006 4.72 -3.34 -50.92
N PRO A 1007 5.84 -3.42 -51.67
CA PRO A 1007 6.97 -2.50 -51.70
C PRO A 1007 6.62 -1.06 -52.12
N PHE A 1008 7.49 -0.10 -51.78
CA PHE A 1008 7.25 1.33 -51.98
C PHE A 1008 8.47 2.08 -52.52
N ASN A 1009 8.22 3.23 -53.15
CA ASN A 1009 9.25 4.13 -53.70
C ASN A 1009 8.68 5.58 -53.86
N PRO A 1010 9.20 6.60 -53.14
CA PRO A 1010 9.96 6.53 -51.90
C PRO A 1010 9.07 6.46 -50.65
N THR A 1011 7.75 6.66 -50.78
CA THR A 1011 6.83 6.84 -49.64
C THR A 1011 5.83 5.69 -49.46
N THR A 1012 5.58 5.31 -48.21
CA THR A 1012 4.51 4.39 -47.77
C THR A 1012 3.73 5.01 -46.62
N THR A 1013 2.43 4.72 -46.53
CA THR A 1013 1.64 4.97 -45.33
C THR A 1013 1.63 3.72 -44.48
N VAL A 1014 2.05 3.84 -43.21
CA VAL A 1014 1.90 2.82 -42.17
C VAL A 1014 0.59 3.10 -41.44
N SER A 1015 -0.38 2.19 -41.54
CA SER A 1015 -1.67 2.32 -40.85
C SER A 1015 -1.68 1.41 -39.62
N PHE A 1016 -1.96 1.97 -38.44
CA PHE A 1016 -1.96 1.28 -37.15
C PHE A 1016 -3.22 1.61 -36.33
N THR A 1017 -4.07 0.60 -36.11
CA THR A 1017 -5.34 0.75 -35.39
C THR A 1017 -5.12 0.58 -33.88
N ALA A 1018 -5.14 1.67 -33.13
CA ALA A 1018 -5.17 1.68 -31.66
C ALA A 1018 -6.47 2.31 -31.14
N ARG A 1019 -6.79 2.12 -29.84
CA ARG A 1019 -7.86 2.90 -29.19
C ARG A 1019 -7.45 4.39 -29.21
N PRO A 1020 -8.30 5.32 -29.66
CA PRO A 1020 -8.03 6.75 -29.50
C PRO A 1020 -7.75 7.06 -28.02
N GLY A 1021 -6.73 7.87 -27.75
CA GLY A 1021 -6.31 8.18 -26.38
C GLY A 1021 -5.32 7.18 -25.76
N SER A 1022 -5.01 6.03 -26.38
CA SER A 1022 -3.96 5.15 -25.84
C SER A 1022 -2.55 5.68 -26.13
N THR A 1023 -1.63 5.51 -25.18
CA THR A 1023 -0.22 5.90 -25.34
C THR A 1023 0.61 4.80 -26.00
N GLY A 1024 1.58 5.19 -26.82
CA GLY A 1024 2.56 4.27 -27.38
C GLY A 1024 3.44 4.91 -28.46
N TRP A 1025 3.95 4.11 -29.41
CA TRP A 1025 4.86 4.59 -30.44
C TRP A 1025 4.78 3.78 -31.74
N VAL A 1026 5.28 4.38 -32.83
CA VAL A 1026 5.51 3.70 -34.12
C VAL A 1026 6.94 4.01 -34.57
N LYS A 1027 7.77 2.98 -34.75
CA LYS A 1027 9.21 3.06 -35.01
C LYS A 1027 9.61 2.11 -36.13
N VAL A 1028 10.50 2.55 -37.02
CA VAL A 1028 11.08 1.76 -38.11
C VAL A 1028 12.49 1.36 -37.75
N PHE A 1029 12.81 0.08 -37.92
CA PHE A 1029 14.09 -0.55 -37.63
C PHE A 1029 14.66 -1.22 -38.89
N ASN A 1030 15.97 -1.39 -38.94
CA ASN A 1030 16.61 -2.22 -39.96
C ASN A 1030 16.75 -3.69 -39.50
N LEU A 1031 17.28 -4.56 -40.37
CA LEU A 1031 17.42 -6.00 -40.10
C LEU A 1031 18.40 -6.39 -38.97
N ARG A 1032 19.08 -5.43 -38.33
CA ARG A 1032 19.92 -5.63 -37.15
C ARG A 1032 19.24 -5.22 -35.83
N GLY A 1033 18.02 -4.66 -35.90
CA GLY A 1033 17.37 -4.03 -34.75
C GLY A 1033 17.82 -2.59 -34.46
N GLU A 1034 18.70 -2.03 -35.30
CA GLU A 1034 19.10 -0.61 -35.18
C GLU A 1034 17.89 0.28 -35.54
N LEU A 1035 17.55 1.26 -34.67
CA LEU A 1035 16.46 2.22 -34.90
C LEU A 1035 16.81 3.14 -36.08
N VAL A 1036 15.90 3.21 -37.05
CA VAL A 1036 16.05 4.03 -38.26
C VAL A 1036 15.24 5.32 -38.13
N ARG A 1037 13.94 5.21 -37.81
CA ARG A 1037 13.02 6.35 -37.80
C ARG A 1037 11.94 6.20 -36.75
N THR A 1038 11.66 7.26 -35.98
CA THR A 1038 10.43 7.38 -35.21
C THR A 1038 9.37 8.04 -36.10
N LEU A 1039 8.19 7.41 -36.20
CA LEU A 1039 7.03 7.92 -36.93
C LEU A 1039 5.96 8.48 -35.98
N HIS A 1040 5.87 7.93 -34.76
CA HIS A 1040 4.99 8.39 -33.68
C HIS A 1040 5.59 8.06 -32.31
N ASN A 1041 5.36 8.90 -31.31
CA ASN A 1041 5.66 8.64 -29.90
C ASN A 1041 4.71 9.52 -29.05
N GLY A 1042 3.90 8.91 -28.18
CA GLY A 1042 2.86 9.59 -27.40
C GLY A 1042 1.45 9.05 -27.67
N VAL A 1043 0.43 9.86 -27.41
CA VAL A 1043 -0.99 9.45 -27.51
C VAL A 1043 -1.43 9.27 -28.97
N PHE A 1044 -2.11 8.15 -29.27
CA PHE A 1044 -2.68 7.87 -30.59
C PHE A 1044 -3.94 8.72 -30.84
N GLN A 1045 -3.74 9.85 -31.54
CA GLN A 1045 -4.79 10.71 -32.10
C GLN A 1045 -5.07 10.43 -33.58
N VAL A 1046 -4.11 9.83 -34.29
CA VAL A 1046 -4.22 9.41 -35.69
C VAL A 1046 -3.78 7.95 -35.84
N GLN A 1047 -4.28 7.27 -36.87
CA GLN A 1047 -4.01 5.87 -37.15
C GLN A 1047 -3.19 5.65 -38.43
N GLU A 1048 -2.64 6.71 -39.04
CA GLU A 1048 -1.84 6.64 -40.27
C GLU A 1048 -0.58 7.52 -40.19
N PHE A 1049 0.56 6.95 -40.58
CA PHE A 1049 1.88 7.58 -40.45
C PHE A 1049 2.67 7.41 -41.76
N ALA A 1050 3.11 8.51 -42.37
CA ALA A 1050 3.90 8.46 -43.59
C ALA A 1050 5.38 8.20 -43.30
N TRP A 1051 6.00 7.29 -44.06
CA TRP A 1051 7.47 7.15 -44.12
C TRP A 1051 7.96 7.24 -45.57
N ASP A 1052 8.97 8.07 -45.80
CA ASP A 1052 9.54 8.48 -47.09
C ASP A 1052 10.93 7.89 -47.36
N GLY A 1053 11.39 6.97 -46.50
CA GLY A 1053 12.70 6.35 -46.63
C GLY A 1053 13.88 7.21 -46.15
N VAL A 1054 13.65 8.12 -45.18
CA VAL A 1054 14.72 8.78 -44.42
C VAL A 1054 14.81 8.29 -42.96
N ASP A 1055 15.95 8.50 -42.32
CA ASP A 1055 16.18 8.20 -40.90
C ASP A 1055 15.79 9.39 -39.97
N ASN A 1056 16.04 9.27 -38.66
CA ASN A 1056 15.80 10.35 -37.70
C ASN A 1056 16.65 11.61 -37.94
N HIS A 1057 17.76 11.53 -38.67
CA HIS A 1057 18.61 12.67 -39.04
C HIS A 1057 18.24 13.27 -40.42
N GLY A 1058 17.21 12.74 -41.09
CA GLY A 1058 16.79 13.15 -42.42
C GLY A 1058 17.64 12.59 -43.56
N ALA A 1059 18.55 11.66 -43.30
CA ALA A 1059 19.37 11.02 -44.32
C ALA A 1059 18.61 9.86 -45.00
N SER A 1060 18.65 9.79 -46.33
CA SER A 1060 17.91 8.79 -47.09
C SER A 1060 18.54 7.40 -46.99
N VAL A 1061 17.79 6.40 -46.51
CA VAL A 1061 18.30 5.04 -46.25
C VAL A 1061 18.44 4.19 -47.53
N ALA A 1062 19.09 3.03 -47.45
CA ALA A 1062 19.30 2.16 -48.60
C ALA A 1062 18.01 1.46 -49.06
N SER A 1063 17.94 1.05 -50.33
CA SER A 1063 16.91 0.11 -50.79
C SER A 1063 17.08 -1.24 -50.08
N GLY A 1064 16.02 -1.80 -49.52
CA GLY A 1064 16.12 -2.98 -48.67
C GLY A 1064 14.84 -3.30 -47.90
N VAL A 1065 14.97 -4.24 -46.95
CA VAL A 1065 13.91 -4.63 -46.03
C VAL A 1065 14.10 -3.92 -44.71
N TYR A 1066 12.99 -3.38 -44.19
CA TYR A 1066 12.88 -2.73 -42.89
C TYR A 1066 11.73 -3.38 -42.12
N ILE A 1067 11.72 -3.22 -40.80
CA ILE A 1067 10.60 -3.64 -39.95
C ILE A 1067 10.01 -2.37 -39.34
N VAL A 1068 8.73 -2.09 -39.58
CA VAL A 1068 8.01 -1.13 -38.75
C VAL A 1068 7.39 -1.88 -37.58
N GLN A 1069 7.59 -1.37 -36.37
CA GLN A 1069 6.95 -1.83 -35.17
C GLN A 1069 6.06 -0.72 -34.63
N ALA A 1070 4.95 -1.11 -34.01
CA ALA A 1070 4.06 -0.22 -33.28
C ALA A 1070 3.73 -0.84 -31.93
N GLN A 1071 3.84 -0.05 -30.85
CA GLN A 1071 3.44 -0.47 -29.51
C GLN A 1071 2.25 0.38 -29.05
N ALA A 1072 1.24 -0.25 -28.46
CA ALA A 1072 0.16 0.41 -27.73
C ALA A 1072 -0.43 -0.55 -26.69
N GLY A 1073 -0.72 -0.06 -25.48
CA GLY A 1073 -1.31 -0.88 -24.41
C GLY A 1073 -0.49 -2.14 -24.10
N GLY A 1074 0.82 -1.99 -23.90
CA GLY A 1074 1.78 -3.07 -23.65
C GLY A 1074 2.18 -3.91 -24.89
N LYS A 1075 1.27 -4.11 -25.86
CA LYS A 1075 1.51 -5.01 -27.00
C LYS A 1075 2.31 -4.35 -28.12
N THR A 1076 3.32 -5.07 -28.63
CA THR A 1076 4.14 -4.65 -29.78
C THR A 1076 3.81 -5.47 -31.03
N HIS A 1077 3.34 -4.81 -32.08
CA HIS A 1077 3.05 -5.40 -33.38
C HIS A 1077 4.16 -5.06 -34.38
N GLY A 1078 4.49 -5.97 -35.30
CA GLY A 1078 5.54 -5.78 -36.29
C GLY A 1078 5.10 -6.11 -37.72
N ALA A 1079 5.40 -5.22 -38.67
CA ALA A 1079 5.14 -5.40 -40.09
C ALA A 1079 6.41 -5.17 -40.92
N LYS A 1080 6.59 -5.98 -41.97
CA LYS A 1080 7.73 -5.90 -42.88
C LYS A 1080 7.50 -4.85 -43.96
N LEU A 1081 8.43 -3.91 -44.12
CA LEU A 1081 8.46 -2.93 -45.21
C LEU A 1081 9.55 -3.28 -46.24
N ALA A 1082 9.32 -2.97 -47.51
CA ALA A 1082 10.29 -3.13 -48.59
C ALA A 1082 10.47 -1.84 -49.39
N LEU A 1083 11.56 -1.12 -49.13
CA LEU A 1083 11.93 0.09 -49.85
C LEU A 1083 12.68 -0.27 -51.14
N VAL A 1084 12.14 0.16 -52.27
CA VAL A 1084 12.80 0.13 -53.58
C VAL A 1084 13.07 1.57 -54.01
N LYS A 1085 14.21 1.82 -54.66
CA LYS A 1085 14.56 3.12 -55.25
C LYS A 1085 14.78 2.94 -56.75
#